data_AF-A0A3A1VGX9-F1
#
_entry.id   AF-A0A3A1VGX9-F1
#
_cell.length_a   1.000
_cell.length_b   1.000
_cell.length_c   1.000
_cell.angle_alpha   90.00
_cell.angle_beta   90.00
_cell.angle_gamma   90.00
#
_symmetry.space_group_name_H-M   'P 1'
#
loop_
_entity.id
_entity.type
_entity.pdbx_description
1 polymer ?
#
loop_
_entity_poly.entity_id
_entity_poly.type
_entity_poly.pdbx_seq_one_letter_code
_entity_poly.pdbx_strand_id
1 'polypeptide(L)'
;MSELERLKGQFVHPPAEFSPVPFWFWNDELQKEELIRQIHDFHAKEVGGFVIHPRMGMPHTMPYLSEAYLDMVEAAVAEAERLGMRVILYDEGMYPSGSACGMVVRQNPNYASRGLELREYPCEASGSSERIPFTLLPGETLVSAQAVRKLSAGAYDAGSVRVLDYEKDGLAFTPPDAGSWSILLFIETPSYGTIRGVHQGQDDGEPDAPLAADLLNPDAVQAFISLTHEKYYGRLSRYFGTTIFAMFTDEPDLLGRGHKKGIKPWTRGFMDEFLAGGCREEELPSLWFHAGDTAARVREAYEAMIRNRMARTYYKPLADWCEAHGISLTGHPAGSDDIGLLHHFHIPGQDVVWWFIAPEGDKALAGVHSTMGKCSSDAARHLGRRRNLNECFGVCGAEGGWSLSADNMKWYLDWLFVRGVNLISPHAFYYSIRGERRDERPPDVGPHNIWWPEYAAFSRYIKRMSWLMTDSINSARVAVMAGEAFLPWQIVRPLYESQVEFNYLEEGLLADSSCRIKDGTIEIAGYRYSAVLIEEGHRLSPAAWNRLETFAAQGGFVIELAEAGRTATDIGQIVVQNETHIPDLLNGRLGRPFALDPAAASIRISRVEKNGIYFYVMTNEGEAAYEGALQLSDSNSGLTECWRPWSGACSPAKMEHSEAGKRVPIHIERRECLIVAVDPSRGHINREEAQVHKTLLTDLSEGWRVVEGPMLGDLKELTSWTEWGDMNRYSGTVSYEKSFELDLSSGHTEWQLDLGDVHELARLWVNGTEAGVRMWKPYVFDIGRHVQQGTNVLRVSVTNSLANRYDGQSFPSGLIGPVRLLG
;
A
#
# COMPACT_ATOMS: atom_id res chain seq x y z
N MET A 1 -11.05 34.14 14.62
CA MET A 1 -10.05 33.15 14.18
C MET A 1 -10.35 32.85 12.73
N SER A 2 -9.40 33.07 11.82
CA SER A 2 -9.54 32.73 10.41
C SER A 2 -9.61 31.21 10.21
N GLU A 3 -10.09 30.75 9.05
CA GLU A 3 -10.16 29.32 8.75
C GLU A 3 -8.76 28.69 8.76
N LEU A 4 -7.76 29.36 8.18
CA LEU A 4 -6.36 28.93 8.20
C LEU A 4 -5.82 28.77 9.64
N GLU A 5 -6.12 29.71 10.54
CA GLU A 5 -5.72 29.62 11.97
C GLU A 5 -6.38 28.43 12.67
N ARG A 6 -7.66 28.15 12.37
CA ARG A 6 -8.37 26.99 12.90
C ARG A 6 -7.74 25.68 12.42
N LEU A 7 -7.50 25.56 11.11
CA LEU A 7 -6.85 24.40 10.50
C LEU A 7 -5.43 24.21 11.01
N LYS A 8 -4.68 25.29 11.22
CA LYS A 8 -3.34 25.27 11.83
C LYS A 8 -3.39 24.67 13.25
N GLY A 9 -4.36 25.05 14.07
CA GLY A 9 -4.56 24.45 15.39
C GLY A 9 -4.81 22.94 15.33
N GLN A 10 -5.65 22.49 14.38
CA GLN A 10 -5.91 21.06 14.15
C GLN A 10 -4.70 20.31 13.58
N PHE A 11 -3.90 20.95 12.73
CA PHE A 11 -2.66 20.37 12.21
C PHE A 11 -1.61 20.18 13.30
N VAL A 12 -1.47 21.14 14.22
CA VAL A 12 -0.51 21.01 15.33
C VAL A 12 -0.98 19.94 16.33
N HIS A 13 -2.29 19.86 16.56
CA HIS A 13 -2.93 18.93 17.50
C HIS A 13 -4.04 18.09 16.82
N PRO A 14 -3.67 17.15 15.93
CA PRO A 14 -4.65 16.36 15.19
C PRO A 14 -5.42 15.42 16.12
N PRO A 15 -6.74 15.24 15.90
CA PRO A 15 -7.57 14.29 16.63
C PRO A 15 -6.99 12.87 16.64
N ALA A 16 -7.33 12.09 17.68
CA ALA A 16 -6.85 10.72 17.84
C ALA A 16 -7.33 9.76 16.74
N GLU A 17 -8.46 10.05 16.08
CA GLU A 17 -8.99 9.22 14.98
C GLU A 17 -8.03 9.08 13.78
N PHE A 18 -7.04 9.97 13.66
CA PHE A 18 -6.03 9.97 12.60
C PHE A 18 -4.75 9.22 12.97
N SER A 19 -4.72 8.59 14.14
CA SER A 19 -3.56 7.82 14.61
C SER A 19 -3.30 6.59 13.73
N PRO A 20 -2.05 6.11 13.60
CA PRO A 20 -1.80 4.80 13.02
C PRO A 20 -2.55 3.71 13.77
N VAL A 21 -2.90 2.65 13.04
CA VAL A 21 -3.58 1.47 13.56
C VAL A 21 -2.76 0.24 13.16
N PRO A 22 -1.60 -0.02 13.80
CA PRO A 22 -0.69 -1.10 13.41
C PRO A 22 -1.30 -2.48 13.57
N PHE A 23 -0.85 -3.40 12.72
CA PHE A 23 -1.01 -4.82 12.96
C PHE A 23 -0.27 -5.22 14.23
N TRP A 24 -0.98 -5.86 15.14
CA TRP A 24 -0.41 -6.40 16.37
C TRP A 24 -0.39 -7.92 16.28
N PHE A 25 0.79 -8.45 16.06
CA PHE A 25 1.04 -9.87 15.83
C PHE A 25 0.97 -10.64 17.14
N TRP A 26 -0.11 -11.37 17.34
CA TRP A 26 -0.27 -12.32 18.42
C TRP A 26 0.39 -13.64 18.00
N ASN A 27 1.68 -13.75 18.27
CA ASN A 27 2.58 -14.82 17.79
C ASN A 27 3.20 -15.65 18.93
N ASP A 28 2.60 -15.68 20.13
CA ASP A 28 3.13 -16.40 21.29
C ASP A 28 2.02 -16.80 22.27
N GLU A 29 2.39 -17.42 23.38
CA GLU A 29 1.47 -17.62 24.51
C GLU A 29 1.07 -16.27 25.13
N LEU A 30 -0.19 -15.89 24.91
CA LEU A 30 -0.73 -14.60 25.33
C LEU A 30 -0.99 -14.58 26.84
N GLN A 31 -0.55 -13.49 27.47
CA GLN A 31 -0.81 -13.20 28.88
C GLN A 31 -1.53 -11.87 28.96
N LYS A 32 -2.64 -11.83 29.70
CA LYS A 32 -3.50 -10.63 29.80
C LYS A 32 -2.72 -9.41 30.29
N GLU A 33 -1.84 -9.59 31.27
CA GLU A 33 -1.03 -8.52 31.84
C GLU A 33 -0.04 -7.94 30.82
N GLU A 34 0.54 -8.79 29.97
CA GLU A 34 1.45 -8.35 28.91
C GLU A 34 0.70 -7.64 27.78
N LEU A 35 -0.49 -8.12 27.39
CA LEU A 35 -1.35 -7.43 26.44
C LEU A 35 -1.67 -6.01 26.92
N ILE A 36 -2.10 -5.87 28.18
CA ILE A 36 -2.41 -4.58 28.79
C ILE A 36 -1.16 -3.69 28.86
N ARG A 37 -0.01 -4.24 29.25
CA ARG A 37 1.26 -3.50 29.28
C ARG A 37 1.65 -2.96 27.90
N GLN A 38 1.53 -3.78 26.85
CA GLN A 38 1.83 -3.37 25.47
C GLN A 38 0.86 -2.30 24.97
N ILE A 39 -0.44 -2.43 25.23
CA ILE A 39 -1.44 -1.41 24.90
C ILE A 39 -1.09 -0.07 25.56
N HIS A 40 -0.69 -0.08 26.82
CA HIS A 40 -0.21 1.11 27.53
C HIS A 40 1.06 1.72 26.92
N ASP A 41 1.99 0.87 26.48
CA ASP A 41 3.21 1.32 25.79
C ASP A 41 2.88 1.95 24.43
N PHE A 42 1.97 1.34 23.65
CA PHE A 42 1.47 1.90 22.39
C PHE A 42 0.84 3.28 22.62
N HIS A 43 -0.04 3.39 23.61
CA HIS A 43 -0.67 4.65 23.98
C HIS A 43 0.35 5.70 24.44
N ALA A 44 1.39 5.31 25.19
CA ALA A 44 2.49 6.20 25.58
C ALA A 44 3.32 6.71 24.38
N LYS A 45 3.32 5.96 23.26
CA LYS A 45 3.87 6.38 21.96
C LYS A 45 2.83 7.07 21.06
N GLU A 46 1.71 7.50 21.63
CA GLU A 46 0.61 8.17 20.94
C GLU A 46 -0.02 7.34 19.80
N VAL A 47 0.16 6.02 19.82
CA VAL A 47 -0.54 5.10 18.93
C VAL A 47 -1.95 4.91 19.49
N GLY A 48 -2.95 5.18 18.65
CA GLY A 48 -4.35 5.33 19.04
C GLY A 48 -5.22 4.16 18.63
N GLY A 49 -4.64 3.08 18.12
CA GLY A 49 -5.37 1.87 17.79
C GLY A 49 -4.46 0.72 17.42
N PHE A 50 -5.06 -0.43 17.08
CA PHE A 50 -4.36 -1.60 16.57
C PHE A 50 -5.32 -2.54 15.82
N VAL A 51 -4.77 -3.35 14.92
CA VAL A 51 -5.42 -4.52 14.31
C VAL A 51 -4.99 -5.75 15.08
N ILE A 52 -5.92 -6.48 15.70
CA ILE A 52 -5.58 -7.74 16.39
C ILE A 52 -5.35 -8.79 15.31
N HIS A 53 -4.11 -9.26 15.14
CA HIS A 53 -3.75 -10.20 14.09
C HIS A 53 -3.11 -11.45 14.71
N PRO A 54 -3.86 -12.55 14.84
CA PRO A 54 -3.28 -13.84 15.22
C PRO A 54 -2.27 -14.30 14.18
N ARG A 55 -1.11 -14.79 14.63
CA ARG A 55 0.00 -15.20 13.76
C ARG A 55 0.55 -16.54 14.17
N MET A 56 1.43 -17.05 13.31
CA MET A 56 2.22 -18.24 13.58
C MET A 56 2.99 -18.10 14.90
N GLY A 57 2.75 -19.05 15.81
CA GLY A 57 3.39 -19.07 17.14
C GLY A 57 2.39 -19.11 18.30
N MET A 58 1.09 -18.96 18.00
CA MET A 58 0.01 -19.25 18.94
C MET A 58 0.05 -20.73 19.36
N PRO A 59 -0.03 -21.06 20.67
CA PRO A 59 -0.03 -22.45 21.11
C PRO A 59 -1.33 -23.17 20.74
N HIS A 60 -1.26 -24.48 20.47
CA HIS A 60 -2.45 -25.31 20.22
C HIS A 60 -3.45 -25.35 21.38
N THR A 61 -3.03 -24.99 22.59
CA THR A 61 -3.91 -24.84 23.76
C THR A 61 -4.80 -23.60 23.68
N MET A 62 -4.51 -22.66 22.78
CA MET A 62 -5.34 -21.50 22.47
C MET A 62 -5.68 -21.48 20.97
N PRO A 63 -6.57 -22.37 20.50
CA PRO A 63 -7.03 -22.36 19.11
C PRO A 63 -7.68 -21.02 18.74
N TYR A 64 -7.62 -20.67 17.46
CA TYR A 64 -8.32 -19.51 16.90
C TYR A 64 -9.82 -19.56 17.29
N LEU A 65 -10.33 -18.43 17.78
CA LEU A 65 -11.71 -18.26 18.28
C LEU A 65 -12.11 -19.20 19.43
N SER A 66 -11.18 -19.85 20.14
CA SER A 66 -11.50 -20.51 21.41
C SER A 66 -11.95 -19.49 22.47
N GLU A 67 -12.58 -19.95 23.55
CA GLU A 67 -12.94 -19.08 24.68
C GLU A 67 -11.72 -18.35 25.25
N ALA A 68 -10.59 -19.05 25.41
CA ALA A 68 -9.34 -18.45 25.89
C ALA A 68 -8.82 -17.34 24.95
N TYR A 69 -8.94 -17.53 23.64
CA TYR A 69 -8.61 -16.50 22.66
C TYR A 69 -9.55 -15.30 22.76
N LEU A 70 -10.86 -15.54 22.81
CA LEU A 70 -11.86 -14.46 22.91
C LEU A 70 -11.75 -13.68 24.24
N ASP A 71 -11.34 -14.32 25.33
CA ASP A 71 -11.05 -13.65 26.60
C ASP A 71 -9.88 -12.68 26.48
N MET A 72 -8.84 -13.02 25.69
CA MET A 72 -7.73 -12.10 25.39
C MET A 72 -8.19 -10.95 24.49
N VAL A 73 -9.00 -11.23 23.47
CA VAL A 73 -9.57 -10.20 22.58
C VAL A 73 -10.43 -9.22 23.38
N GLU A 74 -11.34 -9.71 24.23
CA GLU A 74 -12.17 -8.85 25.07
C GLU A 74 -11.32 -8.02 26.04
N ALA A 75 -10.26 -8.59 26.63
CA ALA A 75 -9.36 -7.84 27.50
C ALA A 75 -8.66 -6.70 26.75
N ALA A 76 -8.17 -6.95 25.53
CA ALA A 76 -7.53 -5.93 24.71
C ALA A 76 -8.51 -4.84 24.28
N VAL A 77 -9.72 -5.20 23.84
CA VAL A 77 -10.77 -4.26 23.42
C VAL A 77 -11.26 -3.42 24.62
N ALA A 78 -11.47 -4.03 25.78
CA ALA A 78 -11.89 -3.32 26.99
C ALA A 78 -10.83 -2.30 27.43
N GLU A 79 -9.55 -2.65 27.35
CA GLU A 79 -8.48 -1.73 27.70
C GLU A 79 -8.32 -0.62 26.65
N ALA A 80 -8.52 -0.93 25.37
CA ALA A 80 -8.59 0.09 24.32
C ALA A 80 -9.73 1.08 24.55
N GLU A 81 -10.93 0.62 24.93
CA GLU A 81 -12.05 1.50 25.31
C GLU A 81 -11.66 2.44 26.46
N ARG A 82 -11.03 1.90 27.51
CA ARG A 82 -10.59 2.67 28.69
C ARG A 82 -9.61 3.79 28.35
N LEU A 83 -8.79 3.59 27.32
CA LEU A 83 -7.79 4.55 26.84
C LEU A 83 -8.29 5.40 25.65
N GLY A 84 -9.51 5.15 25.16
CA GLY A 84 -10.05 5.82 23.96
C GLY A 84 -9.32 5.43 22.66
N MET A 85 -8.70 4.25 22.62
CA MET A 85 -8.09 3.68 21.43
C MET A 85 -9.14 2.97 20.57
N ARG A 86 -8.79 2.73 19.30
CA ARG A 86 -9.65 2.09 18.30
C ARG A 86 -9.11 0.73 17.88
N VAL A 87 -9.99 -0.22 17.61
CA VAL A 87 -9.63 -1.59 17.25
C VAL A 87 -10.23 -1.95 15.91
N ILE A 88 -9.42 -2.60 15.08
CA ILE A 88 -9.87 -3.37 13.93
C ILE A 88 -9.78 -4.84 14.30
N LEU A 89 -10.86 -5.60 14.11
CA LEU A 89 -10.84 -7.04 14.25
C LEU A 89 -10.43 -7.66 12.92
N TYR A 90 -9.49 -8.58 12.95
CA TYR A 90 -9.09 -9.34 11.77
C TYR A 90 -10.01 -10.55 11.61
N ASP A 91 -10.56 -10.77 10.42
CA ASP A 91 -11.66 -11.72 10.20
C ASP A 91 -11.21 -13.18 10.03
N GLU A 92 -9.90 -13.41 10.01
CA GLU A 92 -9.27 -14.70 9.75
C GLU A 92 -8.28 -15.10 10.88
N GLY A 93 -7.88 -16.37 10.93
CA GLY A 93 -6.79 -16.81 11.81
C GLY A 93 -5.43 -16.31 11.35
N MET A 94 -5.20 -16.15 10.06
CA MET A 94 -4.00 -15.57 9.45
C MET A 94 -4.42 -15.12 8.04
N TYR A 95 -3.72 -15.46 6.96
CA TYR A 95 -4.14 -15.10 5.61
C TYR A 95 -3.92 -16.27 4.64
N PRO A 96 -4.62 -16.33 3.49
CA PRO A 96 -5.75 -15.52 3.03
C PRO A 96 -7.04 -15.66 3.84
N SER A 97 -7.88 -14.64 3.75
CA SER A 97 -9.19 -14.59 4.44
C SER A 97 -10.27 -15.41 3.76
N GLY A 98 -11.21 -15.92 4.56
CA GLY A 98 -12.44 -16.59 4.12
C GLY A 98 -12.61 -18.04 4.57
N SER A 99 -11.65 -18.60 5.32
CA SER A 99 -11.62 -20.01 5.72
C SER A 99 -11.73 -20.24 7.23
N ALA A 100 -11.55 -19.20 8.05
CA ALA A 100 -11.56 -19.23 9.51
C ALA A 100 -10.58 -20.28 10.07
N CYS A 101 -9.30 -20.24 9.69
CA CYS A 101 -8.26 -21.21 10.03
C CYS A 101 -8.67 -22.65 9.63
N GLY A 102 -9.33 -22.77 8.48
CA GLY A 102 -9.90 -24.00 7.92
C GLY A 102 -11.17 -24.51 8.60
N MET A 103 -11.77 -23.76 9.54
CA MET A 103 -13.01 -24.16 10.23
C MET A 103 -14.18 -24.30 9.27
N VAL A 104 -14.26 -23.48 8.21
CA VAL A 104 -15.33 -23.54 7.19
C VAL A 104 -15.34 -24.91 6.51
N VAL A 105 -14.17 -25.38 6.05
CA VAL A 105 -14.03 -26.68 5.38
C VAL A 105 -14.23 -27.84 6.35
N ARG A 106 -13.80 -27.70 7.62
CA ARG A 106 -14.06 -28.71 8.67
C ARG A 106 -15.56 -28.85 8.97
N GLN A 107 -16.33 -27.77 8.91
CA GLN A 107 -17.77 -27.81 9.10
C GLN A 107 -18.47 -28.56 7.97
N ASN A 108 -18.04 -28.36 6.72
CA ASN A 108 -18.54 -29.08 5.56
C ASN A 108 -17.46 -29.20 4.48
N PRO A 109 -16.95 -30.40 4.17
CA PRO A 109 -15.92 -30.59 3.16
C PRO A 109 -16.29 -30.09 1.76
N ASN A 110 -17.60 -29.93 1.45
CA ASN A 110 -18.06 -29.35 0.18
C ASN A 110 -17.85 -27.83 0.09
N TYR A 111 -17.45 -27.17 1.19
CA TYR A 111 -17.07 -25.76 1.20
C TYR A 111 -15.59 -25.53 0.91
N ALA A 112 -14.80 -26.57 0.63
CA ALA A 112 -13.43 -26.41 0.15
C ALA A 112 -13.41 -25.72 -1.21
N SER A 113 -12.41 -24.86 -1.45
CA SER A 113 -12.17 -24.19 -2.73
C SER A 113 -12.07 -25.19 -3.89
N ARG A 114 -12.58 -24.78 -5.06
CA ARG A 114 -12.73 -25.64 -6.24
C ARG A 114 -12.17 -24.93 -7.47
N GLY A 115 -11.85 -25.72 -8.49
CA GLY A 115 -11.39 -25.22 -9.77
C GLY A 115 -11.78 -26.14 -10.92
N LEU A 116 -11.68 -25.60 -12.14
CA LEU A 116 -11.88 -26.33 -13.37
C LEU A 116 -10.53 -26.84 -13.87
N GLU A 117 -10.38 -28.16 -13.95
CA GLU A 117 -9.24 -28.87 -14.52
C GLU A 117 -9.51 -29.25 -15.98
N LEU A 118 -8.48 -29.18 -16.82
CA LEU A 118 -8.50 -29.73 -18.16
C LEU A 118 -7.69 -31.04 -18.21
N ARG A 119 -8.30 -32.13 -18.67
CA ARG A 119 -7.61 -33.37 -19.06
C ARG A 119 -7.70 -33.57 -20.56
N GLU A 120 -6.56 -33.68 -21.22
CA GLU A 120 -6.46 -33.83 -22.67
C GLU A 120 -6.05 -35.26 -23.05
N TYR A 121 -6.78 -35.85 -23.98
CA TYR A 121 -6.52 -37.17 -24.55
C TYR A 121 -6.36 -37.04 -26.07
N PRO A 122 -5.14 -37.18 -26.62
CA PRO A 122 -4.92 -37.12 -28.07
C PRO A 122 -5.64 -38.27 -28.80
N CYS A 123 -6.21 -37.96 -29.96
CA CYS A 123 -6.87 -38.90 -30.87
C CYS A 123 -6.32 -38.73 -32.28
N GLU A 124 -6.04 -39.84 -32.95
CA GLU A 124 -5.67 -39.85 -34.37
C GLU A 124 -6.82 -40.36 -35.23
N ALA A 125 -6.92 -39.82 -36.45
CA ALA A 125 -7.92 -40.26 -37.41
C ALA A 125 -7.64 -41.69 -37.90
N SER A 126 -8.18 -42.69 -37.20
CA SER A 126 -8.05 -44.11 -37.55
C SER A 126 -9.22 -44.65 -38.40
N GLY A 127 -10.27 -43.85 -38.61
CA GLY A 127 -11.50 -44.26 -39.28
C GLY A 127 -12.40 -45.19 -38.46
N SER A 128 -12.06 -45.43 -37.18
CA SER A 128 -12.85 -46.22 -36.24
C SER A 128 -13.14 -45.42 -34.97
N SER A 129 -14.22 -45.76 -34.26
CA SER A 129 -14.59 -45.10 -33.01
C SER A 129 -13.56 -45.43 -31.93
N GLU A 130 -12.93 -44.39 -31.38
CA GLU A 130 -11.99 -44.51 -30.26
C GLU A 130 -12.77 -44.34 -28.96
N ARG A 131 -12.73 -45.35 -28.10
CA ARG A 131 -13.29 -45.27 -26.75
C ARG A 131 -12.21 -44.75 -25.80
N ILE A 132 -12.48 -43.62 -25.18
CA ILE A 132 -11.59 -43.04 -24.16
C ILE A 132 -12.15 -43.38 -22.78
N PRO A 133 -11.48 -44.29 -22.04
CA PRO A 133 -11.81 -44.50 -20.65
C PRO A 133 -11.34 -43.29 -19.83
N PHE A 134 -12.21 -42.79 -18.97
CA PHE A 134 -11.82 -41.82 -17.95
C PHE A 134 -12.42 -42.23 -16.61
N THR A 135 -11.82 -41.73 -15.54
CA THR A 135 -12.31 -41.96 -14.18
C THR A 135 -12.28 -40.64 -13.42
N LEU A 136 -13.41 -40.31 -12.80
CA LEU A 136 -13.51 -39.16 -11.90
C LEU A 136 -13.08 -39.59 -10.49
N LEU A 137 -12.19 -38.82 -9.88
CA LEU A 137 -11.80 -39.02 -8.49
C LEU A 137 -12.93 -38.59 -7.54
N PRO A 138 -12.92 -39.02 -6.27
CA PRO A 138 -13.86 -38.53 -5.28
C PRO A 138 -13.89 -36.99 -5.22
N GLY A 139 -15.08 -36.40 -5.28
CA GLY A 139 -15.27 -34.95 -5.27
C GLY A 139 -15.16 -34.27 -6.64
N GLU A 140 -14.86 -35.02 -7.71
CA GLU A 140 -14.83 -34.51 -9.07
C GLU A 140 -16.18 -34.58 -9.76
N THR A 141 -16.43 -33.64 -10.67
CA THR A 141 -17.63 -33.62 -11.51
C THR A 141 -17.23 -33.23 -12.93
N LEU A 142 -17.59 -34.06 -13.91
CA LEU A 142 -17.37 -33.73 -15.32
C LEU A 142 -18.34 -32.61 -15.70
N VAL A 143 -17.79 -31.46 -16.06
CA VAL A 143 -18.53 -30.26 -16.49
C VAL A 143 -18.87 -30.35 -17.97
N SER A 144 -17.90 -30.75 -18.80
CA SER A 144 -18.10 -30.93 -20.24
C SER A 144 -17.04 -31.89 -20.80
N ALA A 145 -17.39 -32.62 -21.86
CA ALA A 145 -16.47 -33.42 -22.65
C ALA A 145 -16.54 -32.97 -24.11
N GLN A 146 -15.41 -32.64 -24.72
CA GLN A 146 -15.38 -32.04 -26.05
C GLN A 146 -14.28 -32.64 -26.91
N ALA A 147 -14.54 -32.87 -28.19
CA ALA A 147 -13.49 -33.13 -29.17
C ALA A 147 -13.12 -31.85 -29.92
N VAL A 148 -11.83 -31.61 -30.10
CA VAL A 148 -11.30 -30.47 -30.86
C VAL A 148 -10.19 -30.92 -31.82
N ARG A 149 -10.08 -30.24 -32.96
CA ARG A 149 -8.91 -30.34 -33.84
C ARG A 149 -7.82 -29.40 -33.32
N LYS A 150 -6.64 -29.96 -33.04
CA LYS A 150 -5.46 -29.21 -32.60
C LYS A 150 -4.75 -28.59 -33.81
N LEU A 151 -4.37 -27.31 -33.66
CA LEU A 151 -3.51 -26.59 -34.61
C LEU A 151 -2.05 -26.62 -34.14
N SER A 152 -1.84 -26.64 -32.83
CA SER A 152 -0.56 -26.84 -32.15
C SER A 152 -0.82 -27.35 -30.73
N ALA A 153 0.22 -27.53 -29.92
CA ALA A 153 0.04 -27.86 -28.50
C ALA A 153 -0.81 -26.81 -27.76
N GLY A 154 -0.64 -25.52 -28.10
CA GLY A 154 -1.30 -24.40 -27.43
C GLY A 154 -2.49 -23.80 -28.19
N ALA A 155 -2.92 -24.38 -29.31
CA ALA A 155 -3.98 -23.81 -30.15
C ALA A 155 -4.92 -24.87 -30.76
N TYR A 156 -6.18 -24.47 -30.98
CA TYR A 156 -7.20 -25.33 -31.56
C TYR A 156 -8.05 -24.59 -32.60
N ASP A 157 -8.72 -25.34 -33.47
CA ASP A 157 -9.68 -24.80 -34.42
C ASP A 157 -11.06 -24.65 -33.74
N ALA A 158 -11.48 -23.40 -33.50
CA ALA A 158 -12.76 -23.10 -32.85
C ALA A 158 -13.98 -23.64 -33.60
N GLY A 159 -13.92 -23.81 -34.93
CA GLY A 159 -15.03 -24.37 -35.71
C GLY A 159 -15.15 -25.90 -35.61
N SER A 160 -14.11 -26.56 -35.08
CA SER A 160 -14.02 -28.01 -35.01
C SER A 160 -14.67 -28.61 -33.76
N VAL A 161 -15.01 -27.79 -32.77
CA VAL A 161 -15.46 -28.27 -31.45
C VAL A 161 -16.72 -29.11 -31.57
N ARG A 162 -16.75 -30.26 -30.89
CA ARG A 162 -17.91 -31.12 -30.74
C ARG A 162 -18.09 -31.46 -29.27
N VAL A 163 -19.22 -31.06 -28.67
CA VAL A 163 -19.61 -31.54 -27.35
C VAL A 163 -20.00 -33.01 -27.48
N LEU A 164 -19.51 -33.84 -26.56
CA LEU A 164 -19.66 -35.28 -26.58
C LEU A 164 -20.56 -35.74 -25.43
N ASP A 165 -21.48 -36.65 -25.76
CA ASP A 165 -22.13 -37.46 -24.74
C ASP A 165 -21.11 -38.42 -24.11
N TYR A 166 -21.31 -38.71 -22.82
CA TYR A 166 -20.45 -39.61 -22.08
C TYR A 166 -21.27 -40.56 -21.22
N GLU A 167 -20.71 -41.74 -20.98
CA GLU A 167 -21.20 -42.68 -19.99
C GLU A 167 -20.28 -42.67 -18.77
N LYS A 168 -20.67 -43.38 -17.71
CA LYS A 168 -19.98 -43.33 -16.42
C LYS A 168 -18.53 -43.81 -16.47
N ASP A 169 -18.17 -44.65 -17.44
CA ASP A 169 -16.87 -45.32 -17.55
C ASP A 169 -16.08 -44.94 -18.82
N GLY A 170 -16.57 -43.96 -19.58
CA GLY A 170 -15.87 -43.46 -20.75
C GLY A 170 -16.77 -42.79 -21.76
N LEU A 171 -16.17 -42.33 -22.85
CA LEU A 171 -16.88 -41.77 -23.99
C LEU A 171 -16.29 -42.31 -25.29
N ALA A 172 -17.05 -42.21 -26.37
CA ALA A 172 -16.63 -42.67 -27.68
C ALA A 172 -16.66 -41.52 -28.68
N PHE A 173 -15.60 -41.39 -29.48
CA PHE A 173 -15.52 -40.38 -30.52
C PHE A 173 -14.86 -40.95 -31.77
N THR A 174 -15.37 -40.57 -32.93
CA THR A 174 -14.76 -40.89 -34.22
C THR A 174 -14.36 -39.57 -34.87
N PRO A 175 -13.05 -39.30 -35.05
CA PRO A 175 -12.60 -38.10 -35.76
C PRO A 175 -13.26 -38.02 -37.15
N PRO A 176 -13.93 -36.90 -37.49
CA PRO A 176 -14.68 -36.79 -38.74
C PRO A 176 -13.76 -36.70 -39.97
N ASP A 177 -12.51 -36.32 -39.79
CA ASP A 177 -11.55 -36.08 -40.85
C ASP A 177 -10.09 -36.26 -40.37
N ALA A 178 -9.15 -36.28 -41.33
CA ALA A 178 -7.73 -36.43 -41.06
C ALA A 178 -7.14 -35.19 -40.38
N GLY A 179 -6.47 -35.39 -39.25
CA GLY A 179 -5.84 -34.31 -38.47
C GLY A 179 -5.48 -34.78 -37.07
N SER A 180 -4.83 -33.90 -36.29
CA SER A 180 -4.60 -34.13 -34.87
C SER A 180 -5.84 -33.70 -34.10
N TRP A 181 -6.55 -34.67 -33.53
CA TRP A 181 -7.71 -34.43 -32.69
C TRP A 181 -7.33 -34.63 -31.21
N SER A 182 -8.10 -34.03 -30.31
CA SER A 182 -7.97 -34.29 -28.89
C SER A 182 -9.33 -34.22 -28.23
N ILE A 183 -9.57 -35.13 -27.29
CA ILE A 183 -10.71 -35.08 -26.39
C ILE A 183 -10.28 -34.35 -25.13
N LEU A 184 -11.05 -33.34 -24.78
CA LEU A 184 -10.87 -32.44 -23.66
C LEU A 184 -11.97 -32.73 -22.65
N LEU A 185 -11.58 -33.13 -21.44
CA LEU A 185 -12.48 -33.24 -20.31
C LEU A 185 -12.28 -32.03 -19.40
N PHE A 186 -13.35 -31.28 -19.18
CA PHE A 186 -13.40 -30.17 -18.25
C PHE A 186 -14.01 -30.65 -16.94
N ILE A 187 -13.22 -30.68 -15.87
CA ILE A 187 -13.57 -31.37 -14.62
C ILE A 187 -13.53 -30.37 -13.47
N GLU A 188 -14.66 -30.16 -12.82
CA GLU A 188 -14.72 -29.46 -11.54
C GLU A 188 -14.11 -30.36 -10.46
N THR A 189 -13.08 -29.88 -9.77
CA THR A 189 -12.30 -30.65 -8.80
C THR A 189 -11.96 -29.77 -7.58
N PRO A 190 -11.80 -30.32 -6.36
CA PRO A 190 -11.24 -29.58 -5.24
C PRO A 190 -9.88 -29.00 -5.62
N SER A 191 -9.61 -27.75 -5.23
CA SER A 191 -8.32 -27.12 -5.54
C SER A 191 -7.19 -27.66 -4.67
N TYR A 192 -7.51 -28.19 -3.48
CA TYR A 192 -6.56 -28.57 -2.41
C TYR A 192 -5.63 -27.42 -1.98
N GLY A 193 -5.99 -26.18 -2.30
CA GLY A 193 -5.28 -25.02 -1.81
C GLY A 193 -5.49 -24.86 -0.31
N THR A 194 -4.55 -24.14 0.30
CA THR A 194 -4.49 -23.92 1.74
C THR A 194 -4.45 -22.44 2.06
N ILE A 195 -4.70 -22.11 3.31
CA ILE A 195 -4.36 -20.82 3.92
C ILE A 195 -3.27 -21.05 4.96
N ARG A 196 -2.63 -20.00 5.45
CA ARG A 196 -1.73 -20.12 6.60
C ARG A 196 -2.54 -20.25 7.89
N GLY A 197 -2.06 -21.07 8.81
CA GLY A 197 -2.62 -21.21 10.16
C GLY A 197 -1.81 -20.49 11.23
N VAL A 198 -2.39 -20.41 12.43
CA VAL A 198 -1.80 -19.71 13.58
C VAL A 198 -0.81 -20.56 14.38
N HIS A 199 -0.82 -21.87 14.16
CA HIS A 199 0.04 -22.80 14.88
C HIS A 199 1.27 -23.17 14.06
N GLN A 200 2.31 -23.64 14.73
CA GLN A 200 3.50 -24.21 14.08
C GLN A 200 3.09 -25.41 13.21
N GLY A 201 3.69 -25.57 12.02
CA GLY A 201 3.33 -26.65 11.09
C GLY A 201 2.16 -26.31 10.15
N GLN A 202 1.67 -25.07 10.18
CA GLN A 202 0.54 -24.59 9.37
C GLN A 202 0.89 -23.51 8.34
N ASP A 203 2.17 -23.33 7.98
CA ASP A 203 2.59 -22.42 6.90
C ASP A 203 2.44 -23.06 5.50
N ASP A 204 2.75 -22.29 4.47
CA ASP A 204 2.78 -22.71 3.07
C ASP A 204 3.52 -24.03 2.86
N GLY A 205 2.81 -25.03 2.35
CA GLY A 205 3.36 -26.34 2.02
C GLY A 205 3.58 -27.27 3.21
N GLU A 206 3.23 -26.84 4.43
CA GLU A 206 3.27 -27.70 5.61
C GLU A 206 2.05 -28.64 5.69
N PRO A 207 2.18 -29.84 6.28
CA PRO A 207 1.11 -30.85 6.28
C PRO A 207 -0.17 -30.43 6.99
N ASP A 208 -0.07 -29.57 8.01
CA ASP A 208 -1.20 -29.15 8.84
C ASP A 208 -1.76 -27.77 8.42
N ALA A 209 -1.33 -27.25 7.26
CA ALA A 209 -1.87 -26.03 6.66
C ALA A 209 -3.39 -26.17 6.41
N PRO A 210 -4.22 -25.26 6.95
CA PRO A 210 -5.67 -25.35 6.81
C PRO A 210 -6.14 -25.23 5.36
N LEU A 211 -7.14 -26.03 4.97
CA LEU A 211 -7.73 -25.96 3.62
C LEU A 211 -8.45 -24.62 3.40
N ALA A 212 -8.31 -24.09 2.19
CA ALA A 212 -9.00 -22.89 1.74
C ALA A 212 -10.48 -23.18 1.44
N ALA A 213 -11.34 -22.21 1.74
CA ALA A 213 -12.77 -22.26 1.46
C ALA A 213 -13.12 -21.71 0.07
N ASP A 214 -14.26 -22.15 -0.47
CA ASP A 214 -14.79 -21.69 -1.75
C ASP A 214 -15.46 -20.32 -1.61
N LEU A 215 -14.71 -19.26 -1.92
CA LEU A 215 -15.17 -17.88 -1.84
C LEU A 215 -16.28 -17.54 -2.88
N LEU A 216 -16.48 -18.40 -3.88
CA LEU A 216 -17.52 -18.27 -4.91
C LEU A 216 -18.81 -19.00 -4.52
N ASN A 217 -18.81 -19.71 -3.40
CA ASN A 217 -19.96 -20.41 -2.84
C ASN A 217 -20.60 -19.58 -1.71
N PRO A 218 -21.83 -19.04 -1.89
CA PRO A 218 -22.47 -18.22 -0.87
C PRO A 218 -22.71 -18.95 0.46
N ASP A 219 -22.92 -20.28 0.44
CA ASP A 219 -23.10 -21.06 1.67
C ASP A 219 -21.79 -21.18 2.46
N ALA A 220 -20.65 -21.28 1.77
CA ALA A 220 -19.34 -21.31 2.40
C ALA A 220 -19.00 -19.96 3.04
N VAL A 221 -19.29 -18.85 2.34
CA VAL A 221 -19.10 -17.50 2.89
C VAL A 221 -20.05 -17.22 4.06
N GLN A 222 -21.29 -17.69 4.00
CA GLN A 222 -22.20 -17.56 5.15
C GLN A 222 -21.71 -18.36 6.36
N ALA A 223 -21.11 -19.54 6.14
CA ALA A 223 -20.45 -20.29 7.20
C ALA A 223 -19.25 -19.52 7.77
N PHE A 224 -18.44 -18.88 6.93
CA PHE A 224 -17.35 -18.01 7.35
C PHE A 224 -17.85 -16.86 8.27
N ILE A 225 -18.85 -16.09 7.82
CA ILE A 225 -19.48 -15.01 8.61
C ILE A 225 -19.99 -15.54 9.96
N SER A 226 -20.66 -16.69 9.95
CA SER A 226 -21.21 -17.30 11.16
C SER A 226 -20.12 -17.75 12.15
N LEU A 227 -18.99 -18.24 11.64
CA LEU A 227 -17.88 -18.72 12.46
C LEU A 227 -17.03 -17.58 13.02
N THR A 228 -16.89 -16.47 12.30
CA THR A 228 -15.98 -15.36 12.64
C THR A 228 -16.74 -14.14 13.12
N HIS A 229 -17.46 -13.46 12.22
CA HIS A 229 -18.12 -12.18 12.46
C HIS A 229 -19.19 -12.28 13.58
N GLU A 230 -20.10 -13.24 13.48
CA GLU A 230 -21.13 -13.48 14.51
C GLU A 230 -20.52 -13.86 15.86
N LYS A 231 -19.41 -14.60 15.85
CA LYS A 231 -18.73 -15.04 17.06
C LYS A 231 -18.04 -13.88 17.79
N TYR A 232 -17.37 -13.00 17.04
CA TYR A 232 -16.85 -11.75 17.59
C TYR A 232 -17.98 -10.86 18.11
N TYR A 233 -19.05 -10.66 17.33
CA TYR A 233 -20.18 -9.82 17.73
C TYR A 233 -20.88 -10.34 18.99
N GLY A 234 -21.13 -11.64 19.07
CA GLY A 234 -21.75 -12.26 20.25
C GLY A 234 -21.00 -11.99 21.56
N ARG A 235 -19.66 -11.84 21.49
CA ARG A 235 -18.82 -11.50 22.66
C ARG A 235 -18.64 -9.99 22.85
N LEU A 236 -18.51 -9.23 21.76
CA LEU A 236 -17.96 -7.87 21.78
C LEU A 236 -18.97 -6.79 21.35
N SER A 237 -20.23 -7.13 21.10
CA SER A 237 -21.27 -6.23 20.53
C SER A 237 -21.34 -4.84 21.17
N ARG A 238 -21.13 -4.70 22.48
CA ARG A 238 -21.14 -3.40 23.18
C ARG A 238 -20.06 -2.41 22.69
N TYR A 239 -18.98 -2.92 22.08
CA TYR A 239 -17.86 -2.12 21.60
C TYR A 239 -17.96 -1.77 20.11
N PHE A 240 -18.92 -2.35 19.38
CA PHE A 240 -19.10 -2.11 17.95
C PHE A 240 -19.61 -0.68 17.70
N GLY A 241 -19.05 -0.02 16.69
CA GLY A 241 -19.35 1.36 16.33
C GLY A 241 -18.71 2.41 17.25
N THR A 242 -18.00 1.99 18.30
CA THR A 242 -17.28 2.87 19.22
C THR A 242 -15.78 2.52 19.20
N THR A 243 -15.36 1.59 20.03
CA THR A 243 -13.98 1.10 20.11
C THR A 243 -13.63 0.25 18.89
N ILE A 244 -14.48 -0.73 18.56
CA ILE A 244 -14.34 -1.53 17.34
C ILE A 244 -15.01 -0.76 16.22
N PHE A 245 -14.25 -0.38 15.20
CA PHE A 245 -14.76 0.43 14.09
C PHE A 245 -14.68 -0.24 12.72
N ALA A 246 -13.94 -1.34 12.59
CA ALA A 246 -13.88 -2.08 11.35
C ALA A 246 -13.55 -3.57 11.56
N MET A 247 -13.85 -4.36 10.54
CA MET A 247 -13.27 -5.69 10.32
C MET A 247 -12.33 -5.67 9.12
N PHE A 248 -11.19 -6.34 9.23
CA PHE A 248 -10.17 -6.45 8.20
C PHE A 248 -10.27 -7.80 7.49
N THR A 249 -10.34 -7.76 6.16
CA THR A 249 -10.28 -8.92 5.27
C THR A 249 -9.04 -8.84 4.38
N ASP A 250 -8.27 -9.92 4.31
CA ASP A 250 -6.88 -9.93 3.83
C ASP A 250 -6.66 -10.92 2.68
N GLU A 251 -6.16 -10.41 1.56
CA GLU A 251 -5.77 -11.11 0.32
C GLU A 251 -6.62 -12.35 -0.05
N PRO A 252 -7.95 -12.28 -0.16
CA PRO A 252 -8.75 -13.49 -0.41
C PRO A 252 -8.34 -14.22 -1.70
N ASP A 253 -7.96 -15.49 -1.60
CA ASP A 253 -7.47 -16.33 -2.71
C ASP A 253 -8.52 -17.37 -3.12
N LEU A 254 -9.00 -17.27 -4.36
CA LEU A 254 -10.08 -18.12 -4.90
C LEU A 254 -9.74 -19.62 -4.96
N LEU A 255 -8.47 -19.95 -5.13
CA LEU A 255 -8.03 -21.35 -5.22
C LEU A 255 -7.25 -21.80 -3.98
N GLY A 256 -6.82 -20.86 -3.15
CA GLY A 256 -5.93 -21.09 -2.03
C GLY A 256 -4.48 -21.25 -2.45
N ARG A 257 -3.59 -21.08 -1.46
CA ARG A 257 -2.14 -21.17 -1.64
C ARG A 257 -1.72 -22.60 -1.91
N GLY A 258 -0.77 -22.76 -2.84
CA GLY A 258 -0.23 -24.08 -3.20
C GLY A 258 -1.24 -25.03 -3.85
N HIS A 259 -2.34 -24.52 -4.40
CA HIS A 259 -3.39 -25.33 -5.03
C HIS A 259 -2.88 -26.18 -6.21
N LYS A 260 -3.68 -27.18 -6.58
CA LYS A 260 -3.44 -28.09 -7.70
C LYS A 260 -3.14 -27.32 -9.00
N LYS A 261 -1.95 -27.55 -9.57
CA LYS A 261 -1.48 -26.83 -10.77
C LYS A 261 -2.42 -27.02 -11.97
N GLY A 262 -2.57 -25.96 -12.77
CA GLY A 262 -3.24 -26.00 -14.07
C GLY A 262 -4.76 -25.89 -14.04
N ILE A 263 -5.36 -25.73 -12.86
CA ILE A 263 -6.79 -25.45 -12.72
C ILE A 263 -7.07 -23.94 -12.79
N LYS A 264 -8.33 -23.58 -13.04
CA LYS A 264 -8.82 -22.19 -13.01
C LYS A 264 -9.94 -22.04 -11.99
N PRO A 265 -10.13 -20.86 -11.35
CA PRO A 265 -11.24 -20.64 -10.40
C PRO A 265 -12.59 -21.13 -10.91
N TRP A 266 -13.26 -22.01 -10.17
CA TRP A 266 -14.56 -22.52 -10.59
C TRP A 266 -15.33 -22.98 -9.37
N THR A 267 -16.65 -23.01 -9.47
CA THR A 267 -17.49 -23.53 -8.39
C THR A 267 -18.74 -24.17 -8.98
N ARG A 268 -19.48 -24.86 -8.13
CA ARG A 268 -20.69 -25.56 -8.54
C ARG A 268 -21.70 -24.59 -9.12
N GLY A 269 -22.27 -24.97 -10.27
CA GLY A 269 -23.25 -24.16 -11.00
C GLY A 269 -22.65 -22.98 -11.76
N PHE A 270 -21.32 -22.81 -11.80
CA PHE A 270 -20.71 -21.69 -12.54
C PHE A 270 -20.91 -21.77 -14.07
N MET A 271 -21.19 -22.96 -14.61
CA MET A 271 -21.55 -23.11 -16.03
C MET A 271 -22.76 -22.24 -16.42
N ASP A 272 -23.76 -22.12 -15.55
CA ASP A 272 -24.95 -21.32 -15.84
C ASP A 272 -24.59 -19.84 -15.98
N GLU A 273 -23.65 -19.34 -15.16
CA GLU A 273 -23.12 -17.98 -15.30
C GLU A 273 -22.27 -17.84 -16.56
N PHE A 274 -21.42 -18.83 -16.86
CA PHE A 274 -20.61 -18.85 -18.08
C PHE A 274 -21.47 -18.70 -19.34
N LEU A 275 -22.59 -19.44 -19.40
CA LEU A 275 -23.55 -19.35 -20.50
C LEU A 275 -24.33 -18.02 -20.49
N ALA A 276 -24.76 -17.55 -19.33
CA ALA A 276 -25.47 -16.27 -19.18
C ALA A 276 -24.59 -15.07 -19.55
N GLY A 277 -23.27 -15.16 -19.37
CA GLY A 277 -22.28 -14.17 -19.79
C GLY A 277 -22.04 -14.12 -21.31
N GLY A 278 -22.78 -14.91 -22.10
CA GLY A 278 -22.66 -14.93 -23.56
C GLY A 278 -21.53 -15.79 -24.10
N CYS A 279 -20.89 -16.60 -23.25
CA CYS A 279 -20.04 -17.69 -23.71
C CYS A 279 -20.90 -18.92 -24.06
N ARG A 280 -20.32 -19.84 -24.81
CA ARG A 280 -20.94 -21.13 -25.15
C ARG A 280 -20.13 -22.28 -24.56
N GLU A 281 -20.77 -23.41 -24.29
CA GLU A 281 -20.06 -24.58 -23.76
C GLU A 281 -18.85 -24.96 -24.63
N GLU A 282 -19.00 -24.90 -25.96
CA GLU A 282 -17.95 -25.16 -26.96
C GLU A 282 -16.72 -24.24 -26.84
N GLU A 283 -16.82 -23.18 -26.05
CA GLU A 283 -15.76 -22.19 -25.87
C GLU A 283 -14.91 -22.44 -24.64
N LEU A 284 -15.24 -23.41 -23.77
CA LEU A 284 -14.38 -23.80 -22.65
C LEU A 284 -12.89 -24.06 -23.03
N PRO A 285 -12.55 -24.67 -24.19
CA PRO A 285 -11.16 -24.86 -24.57
C PRO A 285 -10.38 -23.55 -24.71
N SER A 286 -11.06 -22.43 -25.00
CA SER A 286 -10.44 -21.11 -25.09
C SER A 286 -9.82 -20.62 -23.78
N LEU A 287 -10.25 -21.17 -22.63
CA LEU A 287 -9.65 -20.83 -21.34
C LEU A 287 -8.18 -21.31 -21.27
N TRP A 288 -7.81 -22.39 -21.95
CA TRP A 288 -6.44 -22.94 -21.98
C TRP A 288 -5.71 -22.74 -23.31
N PHE A 289 -6.42 -22.73 -24.43
CA PHE A 289 -5.82 -22.73 -25.77
C PHE A 289 -6.12 -21.45 -26.54
N HIS A 290 -5.24 -21.09 -27.48
CA HIS A 290 -5.45 -20.01 -28.43
C HIS A 290 -6.44 -20.43 -29.53
N ALA A 291 -7.33 -19.50 -29.89
CA ALA A 291 -8.31 -19.65 -30.96
C ALA A 291 -8.65 -18.29 -31.61
N GLY A 292 -7.62 -17.50 -31.91
CA GLY A 292 -7.77 -16.12 -32.37
C GLY A 292 -8.56 -15.27 -31.37
N ASP A 293 -9.39 -14.36 -31.89
CA ASP A 293 -10.19 -13.41 -31.11
C ASP A 293 -11.19 -14.07 -30.17
N THR A 294 -11.63 -15.30 -30.48
CA THR A 294 -12.55 -16.07 -29.61
C THR A 294 -11.92 -16.30 -28.24
N ALA A 295 -10.63 -16.64 -28.20
CA ALA A 295 -9.97 -16.96 -26.95
C ALA A 295 -9.79 -15.73 -26.05
N ALA A 296 -9.46 -14.58 -26.63
CA ALA A 296 -9.35 -13.33 -25.89
C ALA A 296 -10.69 -12.94 -25.27
N ARG A 297 -11.76 -12.90 -26.08
CA ARG A 297 -13.13 -12.57 -25.63
C ARG A 297 -13.61 -13.48 -24.50
N VAL A 298 -13.38 -14.79 -24.61
CA VAL A 298 -13.86 -15.77 -23.61
C VAL A 298 -13.10 -15.62 -22.29
N ARG A 299 -11.80 -15.35 -22.32
CA ARG A 299 -10.99 -15.17 -21.10
C ARG A 299 -11.37 -13.90 -20.37
N GLU A 300 -11.52 -12.80 -21.09
CA GLU A 300 -11.96 -11.52 -20.53
C GLU A 300 -13.36 -11.64 -19.89
N ALA A 301 -14.32 -12.25 -20.60
CA ALA A 301 -15.65 -12.51 -20.05
C ALA A 301 -15.59 -13.42 -18.80
N TYR A 302 -14.77 -14.48 -18.84
CA TYR A 302 -14.59 -15.38 -17.70
C TYR A 302 -14.00 -14.68 -16.47
N GLU A 303 -12.96 -13.86 -16.65
CA GLU A 303 -12.34 -13.09 -15.57
C GLU A 303 -13.34 -12.11 -14.96
N ALA A 304 -14.08 -11.37 -15.79
CA ALA A 304 -15.15 -10.48 -15.35
C ALA A 304 -16.24 -11.24 -14.58
N MET A 305 -16.67 -12.42 -15.04
CA MET A 305 -17.67 -13.24 -14.36
C MET A 305 -17.18 -13.73 -12.99
N ILE A 306 -15.93 -14.17 -12.88
CA ILE A 306 -15.32 -14.59 -11.62
C ILE A 306 -15.27 -13.43 -10.62
N ARG A 307 -14.80 -12.24 -11.06
CA ARG A 307 -14.73 -11.04 -10.19
C ARG A 307 -16.12 -10.59 -9.75
N ASN A 308 -17.07 -10.53 -10.68
CA ASN A 308 -18.46 -10.19 -10.36
C ASN A 308 -19.08 -11.18 -9.38
N ARG A 309 -18.81 -12.49 -9.52
CA ARG A 309 -19.28 -13.48 -8.56
C ARG A 309 -18.64 -13.27 -7.20
N MET A 310 -17.32 -13.10 -7.12
CA MET A 310 -16.59 -12.83 -5.88
C MET A 310 -17.10 -11.57 -5.16
N ALA A 311 -17.35 -10.49 -5.90
CA ALA A 311 -17.92 -9.26 -5.35
C ALA A 311 -19.29 -9.52 -4.68
N ARG A 312 -20.16 -10.32 -5.31
CA ARG A 312 -21.49 -10.65 -4.79
C ARG A 312 -21.49 -11.69 -3.68
N THR A 313 -20.58 -12.68 -3.71
CA THR A 313 -20.58 -13.81 -2.78
C THR A 313 -19.72 -13.56 -1.56
N TYR A 314 -18.61 -12.83 -1.71
CA TYR A 314 -17.64 -12.60 -0.65
C TYR A 314 -17.71 -11.17 -0.11
N TYR A 315 -17.33 -10.18 -0.93
CA TYR A 315 -17.15 -8.80 -0.43
C TYR A 315 -18.45 -8.13 -0.01
N LYS A 316 -19.52 -8.24 -0.81
CA LYS A 316 -20.79 -7.60 -0.50
C LYS A 316 -21.43 -8.13 0.80
N PRO A 317 -21.55 -9.44 1.05
CA PRO A 317 -22.09 -9.94 2.31
C PRO A 317 -21.29 -9.49 3.55
N LEU A 318 -19.97 -9.44 3.46
CA LEU A 318 -19.12 -8.92 4.54
C LEU A 318 -19.35 -7.43 4.78
N ALA A 319 -19.47 -6.65 3.70
CA ALA A 319 -19.78 -5.22 3.77
C ALA A 319 -21.17 -4.99 4.40
N ASP A 320 -22.20 -5.66 3.89
CA ASP A 320 -23.58 -5.54 4.39
C ASP A 320 -23.64 -5.93 5.88
N TRP A 321 -22.91 -6.97 6.29
CA TRP A 321 -22.82 -7.36 7.69
C TRP A 321 -22.14 -6.26 8.53
N CYS A 322 -21.01 -5.72 8.09
CA CYS A 322 -20.32 -4.65 8.82
C CYS A 322 -21.22 -3.41 8.99
N GLU A 323 -21.89 -2.99 7.91
CA GLU A 323 -22.80 -1.84 7.92
C GLU A 323 -23.97 -2.05 8.88
N ALA A 324 -24.59 -3.24 8.86
CA ALA A 324 -25.67 -3.60 9.77
C ALA A 324 -25.27 -3.56 11.25
N HIS A 325 -23.98 -3.72 11.55
CA HIS A 325 -23.42 -3.70 12.91
C HIS A 325 -22.69 -2.38 13.24
N GLY A 326 -22.85 -1.35 12.41
CA GLY A 326 -22.33 0.00 12.68
C GLY A 326 -20.82 0.14 12.57
N ILE A 327 -20.15 -0.77 11.85
CA ILE A 327 -18.71 -0.76 11.62
C ILE A 327 -18.38 -0.79 10.13
N SER A 328 -17.11 -0.58 9.78
CA SER A 328 -16.62 -0.61 8.40
C SER A 328 -16.06 -1.98 8.00
N LEU A 329 -16.21 -2.34 6.74
CA LEU A 329 -15.34 -3.32 6.09
C LEU A 329 -14.09 -2.59 5.60
N THR A 330 -12.91 -3.08 5.99
CA THR A 330 -11.59 -2.61 5.54
C THR A 330 -10.73 -3.81 5.14
N GLY A 331 -9.57 -3.55 4.54
CA GLY A 331 -8.65 -4.59 4.09
C GLY A 331 -8.28 -4.38 2.63
N HIS A 332 -7.82 -5.42 1.94
CA HIS A 332 -7.47 -5.30 0.53
C HIS A 332 -7.59 -6.63 -0.26
N PRO A 333 -7.81 -6.54 -1.58
CA PRO A 333 -7.64 -7.67 -2.48
C PRO A 333 -6.15 -8.04 -2.63
N ALA A 334 -5.87 -9.19 -3.26
CA ALA A 334 -4.50 -9.68 -3.45
C ALA A 334 -3.72 -8.96 -4.57
N GLY A 335 -4.38 -8.44 -5.60
CA GLY A 335 -3.72 -7.73 -6.69
C GLY A 335 -3.45 -6.25 -6.35
N SER A 336 -2.26 -5.78 -6.72
CA SER A 336 -1.82 -4.40 -6.50
C SER A 336 -2.64 -3.34 -7.24
N ASP A 337 -3.31 -3.75 -8.32
CA ASP A 337 -4.13 -2.91 -9.20
C ASP A 337 -5.61 -3.33 -9.23
N ASP A 338 -6.05 -4.12 -8.25
CA ASP A 338 -7.44 -4.60 -8.12
C ASP A 338 -8.41 -3.52 -7.60
N ILE A 339 -8.48 -2.38 -8.29
CA ILE A 339 -9.35 -1.26 -7.89
C ILE A 339 -10.84 -1.63 -7.89
N GLY A 340 -11.28 -2.49 -8.82
CA GLY A 340 -12.69 -2.88 -8.95
C GLY A 340 -13.22 -3.70 -7.77
N LEU A 341 -12.38 -4.52 -7.12
CA LEU A 341 -12.79 -5.29 -5.95
C LEU A 341 -12.98 -4.42 -4.70
N LEU A 342 -12.48 -3.18 -4.72
CA LEU A 342 -12.62 -2.22 -3.62
C LEU A 342 -14.02 -1.59 -3.52
N HIS A 343 -14.91 -1.84 -4.48
CA HIS A 343 -16.24 -1.23 -4.55
C HIS A 343 -17.08 -1.39 -3.27
N HIS A 344 -16.99 -2.55 -2.62
CA HIS A 344 -17.77 -2.87 -1.41
C HIS A 344 -17.09 -2.47 -0.10
N PHE A 345 -15.84 -1.99 -0.14
CA PHE A 345 -15.14 -1.59 1.08
C PHE A 345 -15.66 -0.23 1.56
N HIS A 346 -15.92 -0.13 2.86
CA HIS A 346 -16.24 1.13 3.53
C HIS A 346 -14.98 1.98 3.72
N ILE A 347 -13.85 1.30 3.93
CA ILE A 347 -12.50 1.83 3.95
C ILE A 347 -11.66 0.97 2.98
N PRO A 348 -11.62 1.32 1.68
CA PRO A 348 -10.83 0.56 0.72
C PRO A 348 -9.35 0.64 1.07
N GLY A 349 -8.63 -0.47 0.90
CA GLY A 349 -7.21 -0.57 1.24
C GLY A 349 -6.36 -1.19 0.15
N GLN A 350 -5.06 -1.12 0.36
CA GLN A 350 -3.99 -1.79 -0.38
C GLN A 350 -2.83 -2.05 0.59
N ASP A 351 -1.83 -2.79 0.18
CA ASP A 351 -0.60 -2.98 0.92
C ASP A 351 0.63 -2.35 0.23
N VAL A 352 1.76 -2.26 0.94
CA VAL A 352 3.09 -1.96 0.39
C VAL A 352 4.08 -2.80 1.18
N VAL A 353 4.50 -3.89 0.55
CA VAL A 353 5.25 -5.00 1.15
C VAL A 353 6.39 -5.46 0.24
N TRP A 354 7.23 -6.39 0.74
CA TRP A 354 8.24 -7.13 -0.04
C TRP A 354 9.26 -6.28 -0.80
N TRP A 355 9.47 -5.02 -0.41
CA TRP A 355 10.33 -4.08 -1.15
C TRP A 355 9.93 -3.94 -2.64
N PHE A 356 8.65 -4.20 -2.95
CA PHE A 356 8.07 -4.04 -4.29
C PHE A 356 8.12 -2.59 -4.73
N ILE A 357 7.85 -1.68 -3.80
CA ILE A 357 8.22 -0.28 -3.91
C ILE A 357 9.55 -0.10 -3.19
N ALA A 358 10.45 0.67 -3.77
CA ALA A 358 11.72 1.04 -3.15
C ALA A 358 12.13 2.44 -3.66
N PRO A 359 12.89 3.22 -2.86
CA PRO A 359 13.49 4.46 -3.35
C PRO A 359 14.43 4.23 -4.54
N GLU A 360 15.06 3.06 -4.60
CA GLU A 360 16.00 2.69 -5.66
C GLU A 360 15.34 1.98 -6.85
N GLY A 361 16.03 1.98 -7.99
CA GLY A 361 15.65 1.14 -9.14
C GLY A 361 14.34 1.52 -9.81
N ASP A 362 13.88 2.77 -9.64
CA ASP A 362 12.69 3.34 -10.31
C ASP A 362 11.34 2.68 -9.94
N LYS A 363 11.33 1.81 -8.93
CA LYS A 363 10.15 1.04 -8.51
C LYS A 363 8.99 1.92 -8.02
N ALA A 364 9.29 3.13 -7.53
CA ALA A 364 8.31 4.09 -7.06
C ALA A 364 7.38 4.64 -8.17
N LEU A 365 7.77 4.50 -9.44
CA LEU A 365 7.07 5.04 -10.61
C LEU A 365 6.84 4.00 -11.72
N ALA A 366 7.44 2.82 -11.62
CA ALA A 366 7.40 1.79 -12.66
C ALA A 366 6.79 0.47 -12.18
N GLY A 367 6.04 -0.17 -13.07
CA GLY A 367 5.38 -1.45 -12.82
C GLY A 367 4.09 -1.34 -12.02
N VAL A 368 3.37 -2.46 -11.94
CA VAL A 368 2.02 -2.53 -11.35
C VAL A 368 1.98 -2.07 -9.88
N HIS A 369 3.00 -2.41 -9.10
CA HIS A 369 3.05 -2.04 -7.67
C HIS A 369 3.10 -0.52 -7.45
N SER A 370 3.66 0.26 -8.40
CA SER A 370 3.73 1.72 -8.30
C SER A 370 2.35 2.42 -8.19
N THR A 371 1.28 1.68 -8.52
CA THR A 371 -0.09 2.18 -8.52
C THR A 371 -0.81 2.06 -7.17
N MET A 372 -0.29 1.24 -6.24
CA MET A 372 -0.99 0.83 -4.99
C MET A 372 -1.42 2.01 -4.10
N GLY A 373 -0.59 3.07 -4.02
CA GLY A 373 -0.91 4.27 -3.23
C GLY A 373 -2.09 5.08 -3.80
N LYS A 374 -2.31 5.02 -5.12
CA LYS A 374 -3.49 5.64 -5.76
C LYS A 374 -4.65 4.67 -5.91
N CYS A 375 -4.42 3.36 -6.00
CA CYS A 375 -5.48 2.34 -6.08
C CYS A 375 -6.52 2.48 -4.96
N SER A 376 -6.10 2.46 -3.69
CA SER A 376 -7.02 2.58 -2.56
C SER A 376 -7.60 3.99 -2.40
N SER A 377 -6.79 5.02 -2.66
CA SER A 377 -7.21 6.41 -2.47
C SER A 377 -8.17 6.86 -3.56
N ASP A 378 -7.98 6.49 -4.83
CA ASP A 378 -8.89 6.81 -5.93
C ASP A 378 -10.19 6.00 -5.84
N ALA A 379 -10.15 4.73 -5.41
CA ALA A 379 -11.35 3.99 -5.05
C ALA A 379 -12.17 4.74 -3.99
N ALA A 380 -11.54 5.21 -2.91
CA ALA A 380 -12.24 5.99 -1.90
C ALA A 380 -12.81 7.31 -2.44
N ARG A 381 -12.04 8.04 -3.26
CA ARG A 381 -12.48 9.32 -3.84
C ARG A 381 -13.77 9.15 -4.65
N HIS A 382 -13.80 8.21 -5.59
CA HIS A 382 -14.94 8.07 -6.50
C HIS A 382 -16.15 7.38 -5.88
N LEU A 383 -15.94 6.53 -4.87
CA LEU A 383 -17.01 5.91 -4.09
C LEU A 383 -17.50 6.79 -2.92
N GLY A 384 -16.96 8.00 -2.77
CA GLY A 384 -17.32 8.92 -1.70
C GLY A 384 -16.97 8.42 -0.29
N ARG A 385 -15.95 7.57 -0.16
CA ARG A 385 -15.47 7.06 1.13
C ARG A 385 -14.56 8.07 1.80
N ARG A 386 -14.78 8.32 3.10
CA ARG A 386 -14.00 9.27 3.88
C ARG A 386 -12.54 8.83 4.09
N ARG A 387 -12.33 7.52 4.26
CA ARG A 387 -11.04 6.92 4.64
C ARG A 387 -10.61 5.89 3.61
N ASN A 388 -9.30 5.76 3.41
CA ASN A 388 -8.68 4.65 2.70
C ASN A 388 -7.42 4.21 3.46
N LEU A 389 -7.14 2.92 3.45
CA LEU A 389 -6.09 2.29 4.25
C LEU A 389 -4.88 1.90 3.39
N ASN A 390 -3.70 1.91 3.99
CA ASN A 390 -2.59 1.13 3.48
C ASN A 390 -1.93 0.31 4.60
N GLU A 391 -1.80 -0.99 4.38
CA GLU A 391 -0.93 -1.87 5.15
C GLU A 391 0.50 -1.71 4.65
N CYS A 392 1.45 -1.28 5.48
CA CYS A 392 2.79 -0.95 4.99
C CYS A 392 3.90 -1.52 5.85
N PHE A 393 5.07 -1.72 5.24
CA PHE A 393 6.34 -2.15 5.84
C PHE A 393 6.53 -3.66 6.02
N GLY A 394 5.53 -4.48 5.67
CA GLY A 394 5.65 -5.93 5.76
C GLY A 394 6.71 -6.49 4.84
N VAL A 395 7.71 -7.18 5.40
CA VAL A 395 8.85 -7.72 4.64
C VAL A 395 9.58 -6.66 3.82
N CYS A 396 9.49 -5.39 4.22
CA CYS A 396 10.15 -4.28 3.55
C CYS A 396 11.57 -4.12 4.10
N GLY A 397 12.51 -4.92 3.60
CA GLY A 397 13.96 -4.70 3.77
C GLY A 397 14.69 -5.03 2.48
N ALA A 398 15.90 -4.50 2.28
CA ALA A 398 16.66 -4.69 1.03
C ALA A 398 16.90 -6.17 0.66
N GLU A 399 16.89 -7.07 1.65
CA GLU A 399 17.03 -8.52 1.48
C GLU A 399 15.85 -9.32 2.08
N GLY A 400 14.79 -8.64 2.54
CA GLY A 400 13.80 -9.20 3.48
C GLY A 400 14.44 -9.45 4.86
N GLY A 401 13.80 -9.06 5.96
CA GLY A 401 14.42 -9.17 7.29
C GLY A 401 14.27 -7.92 8.15
N TRP A 402 15.22 -7.75 9.08
CA TRP A 402 15.31 -6.66 10.05
C TRP A 402 15.98 -5.38 9.53
N SER A 403 16.21 -5.27 8.22
CA SER A 403 17.01 -4.21 7.59
C SER A 403 16.25 -2.94 7.22
N LEU A 404 14.94 -2.86 7.47
CA LEU A 404 14.20 -1.60 7.31
C LEU A 404 14.78 -0.55 8.27
N SER A 405 15.00 0.67 7.76
CA SER A 405 15.46 1.80 8.56
C SER A 405 14.34 2.82 8.76
N ALA A 406 14.47 3.66 9.79
CA ALA A 406 13.59 4.79 10.01
C ALA A 406 13.58 5.80 8.83
N ASP A 407 14.70 5.94 8.12
CA ASP A 407 14.82 6.74 6.90
C ASP A 407 13.91 6.22 5.78
N ASN A 408 13.86 4.90 5.60
CA ASN A 408 12.99 4.25 4.62
C ASN A 408 11.52 4.31 5.07
N MET A 409 11.21 4.06 6.35
CA MET A 409 9.85 4.22 6.87
C MET A 409 9.29 5.61 6.58
N LYS A 410 10.09 6.66 6.83
CA LYS A 410 9.70 8.04 6.55
C LYS A 410 9.45 8.27 5.06
N TRP A 411 10.28 7.72 4.17
CA TRP A 411 10.09 7.84 2.72
C TRP A 411 8.80 7.15 2.24
N TYR A 412 8.49 5.94 2.70
CA TYR A 412 7.25 5.24 2.32
C TYR A 412 6.00 5.99 2.80
N LEU A 413 6.03 6.55 4.02
CA LEU A 413 4.91 7.37 4.49
C LEU A 413 4.67 8.58 3.58
N ASP A 414 5.73 9.28 3.18
CA ASP A 414 5.65 10.39 2.24
C ASP A 414 5.08 9.93 0.88
N TRP A 415 5.58 8.81 0.36
CA TRP A 415 5.13 8.21 -0.90
C TRP A 415 3.63 7.89 -0.88
N LEU A 416 3.13 7.36 0.25
CA LEU A 416 1.71 7.04 0.46
C LEU A 416 0.85 8.31 0.59
N PHE A 417 1.26 9.26 1.44
CA PHE A 417 0.47 10.47 1.69
C PHE A 417 0.36 11.35 0.45
N VAL A 418 1.43 11.54 -0.32
CA VAL A 418 1.36 12.36 -1.55
C VAL A 418 0.47 11.71 -2.63
N ARG A 419 0.18 10.41 -2.54
CA ARG A 419 -0.73 9.71 -3.45
C ARG A 419 -2.19 9.73 -2.99
N GLY A 420 -2.47 10.04 -1.71
CA GLY A 420 -3.84 10.14 -1.21
C GLY A 420 -4.17 9.25 -0.01
N VAL A 421 -3.23 8.43 0.43
CA VAL A 421 -3.48 7.52 1.54
C VAL A 421 -3.74 8.32 2.81
N ASN A 422 -4.72 7.90 3.61
CA ASN A 422 -5.10 8.66 4.80
C ASN A 422 -5.31 7.84 6.08
N LEU A 423 -5.21 6.51 6.04
CA LEU A 423 -5.13 5.63 7.21
C LEU A 423 -3.94 4.68 7.03
N ILE A 424 -3.02 4.68 7.99
CA ILE A 424 -1.79 3.87 7.94
C ILE A 424 -1.89 2.72 8.94
N SER A 425 -1.65 1.50 8.46
CA SER A 425 -1.57 0.27 9.25
C SER A 425 -0.17 -0.32 9.16
N PRO A 426 0.77 0.05 10.06
CA PRO A 426 2.11 -0.54 10.05
C PRO A 426 2.07 -2.07 10.26
N HIS A 427 2.70 -2.80 9.35
CA HIS A 427 2.96 -4.24 9.44
C HIS A 427 4.45 -4.45 9.82
N ALA A 428 4.78 -4.84 11.05
CA ALA A 428 3.85 -5.03 12.17
C ALA A 428 4.50 -4.74 13.53
N PHE A 429 3.69 -4.70 14.58
CA PHE A 429 4.10 -4.65 15.98
C PHE A 429 3.99 -6.06 16.56
N TYR A 430 5.08 -6.60 17.10
CA TYR A 430 5.10 -8.00 17.51
C TYR A 430 4.73 -8.10 18.98
N TYR A 431 3.93 -9.10 19.34
CA TYR A 431 3.74 -9.44 20.75
C TYR A 431 5.03 -9.99 21.35
N SER A 432 5.75 -10.83 20.59
CA SER A 432 6.99 -11.47 21.04
C SER A 432 7.98 -11.64 19.88
N ILE A 433 9.27 -11.49 20.19
CA ILE A 433 10.39 -11.81 19.29
C ILE A 433 11.20 -13.02 19.78
N ARG A 434 10.61 -13.84 20.67
CA ARG A 434 11.31 -14.98 21.28
C ARG A 434 11.47 -16.13 20.28
N GLY A 435 12.72 -16.52 20.05
CA GLY A 435 13.04 -17.63 19.14
C GLY A 435 12.67 -17.29 17.69
N GLU A 436 12.02 -18.22 17.00
CA GLU A 436 11.61 -18.10 15.59
C GLU A 436 10.54 -17.02 15.35
N ARG A 437 9.90 -16.50 16.40
CA ARG A 437 8.86 -15.47 16.31
C ARG A 437 9.36 -14.15 15.71
N ARG A 438 10.65 -13.86 15.89
CA ARG A 438 11.29 -12.67 15.28
C ARG A 438 11.40 -12.79 13.75
N ASP A 439 11.29 -14.01 13.21
CA ASP A 439 11.44 -14.32 11.79
C ASP A 439 10.07 -14.45 11.09
N GLU A 440 8.98 -14.22 11.84
CA GLU A 440 7.60 -14.22 11.35
C GLU A 440 7.33 -12.94 10.53
N ARG A 441 7.77 -12.92 9.26
CA ARG A 441 7.62 -11.79 8.31
C ARG A 441 8.19 -10.44 8.80
N PRO A 442 9.47 -10.40 9.26
CA PRO A 442 10.13 -9.21 9.79
C PRO A 442 10.15 -8.03 8.80
N PRO A 443 10.33 -6.79 9.30
CA PRO A 443 10.68 -6.43 10.67
C PRO A 443 9.48 -6.16 11.59
N ASP A 444 9.70 -6.28 12.91
CA ASP A 444 8.92 -5.49 13.86
C ASP A 444 9.25 -4.00 13.62
N VAL A 445 8.23 -3.19 13.33
CA VAL A 445 8.38 -1.75 13.08
C VAL A 445 8.01 -0.88 14.28
N GLY A 446 7.74 -1.50 15.43
CA GLY A 446 7.30 -0.86 16.65
C GLY A 446 8.12 -1.32 17.87
N PRO A 447 7.51 -2.00 18.86
CA PRO A 447 8.07 -2.18 20.21
C PRO A 447 9.47 -2.75 20.31
N HIS A 448 9.86 -3.59 19.36
CA HIS A 448 11.12 -4.32 19.42
C HIS A 448 12.23 -3.69 18.57
N ASN A 449 11.95 -2.54 17.94
CA ASN A 449 12.91 -1.85 17.09
C ASN A 449 13.58 -0.64 17.77
N ILE A 450 14.72 -0.20 17.21
CA ILE A 450 15.62 0.80 17.82
C ILE A 450 14.99 2.18 17.95
N TRP A 451 14.00 2.50 17.12
CA TRP A 451 13.30 3.78 17.12
C TRP A 451 12.05 3.80 18.01
N TRP A 452 11.67 2.68 18.65
CA TRP A 452 10.50 2.64 19.53
C TRP A 452 10.45 3.75 20.59
N PRO A 453 11.58 4.10 21.26
CA PRO A 453 11.59 5.22 22.20
C PRO A 453 11.06 6.53 21.61
N GLU A 454 11.27 6.74 20.32
CA GLU A 454 10.92 7.95 19.55
C GLU A 454 9.65 7.80 18.68
N TYR A 455 8.93 6.68 18.78
CA TYR A 455 7.81 6.36 17.87
C TYR A 455 6.67 7.40 17.92
N ALA A 456 6.54 8.14 19.02
CA ALA A 456 5.58 9.25 19.12
C ALA A 456 5.78 10.30 18.00
N ALA A 457 7.01 10.50 17.50
CA ALA A 457 7.27 11.37 16.36
C ALA A 457 6.63 10.84 15.07
N PHE A 458 6.76 9.53 14.79
CA PHE A 458 6.07 8.88 13.67
C PHE A 458 4.55 8.94 13.84
N SER A 459 4.02 8.63 15.02
CA SER A 459 2.58 8.70 15.26
C SER A 459 2.03 10.10 15.02
N ARG A 460 2.66 11.15 15.57
CA ARG A 460 2.26 12.54 15.33
C ARG A 460 2.34 12.90 13.84
N TYR A 461 3.42 12.52 13.15
CA TYR A 461 3.55 12.74 11.71
C TYR A 461 2.38 12.11 10.93
N ILE A 462 2.11 10.83 11.18
CA ILE A 462 1.00 10.09 10.56
C ILE A 462 -0.34 10.77 10.86
N LYS A 463 -0.58 11.22 12.10
CA LYS A 463 -1.81 11.94 12.47
C LYS A 463 -2.01 13.22 11.69
N ARG A 464 -0.96 14.04 11.54
CA ARG A 464 -1.03 15.32 10.81
C ARG A 464 -1.35 15.08 9.35
N MET A 465 -0.65 14.15 8.72
CA MET A 465 -0.85 13.84 7.30
C MET A 465 -2.19 13.16 7.05
N SER A 466 -2.57 12.20 7.89
CA SER A 466 -3.89 11.54 7.83
C SER A 466 -5.04 12.53 7.99
N TRP A 467 -4.93 13.50 8.92
CA TRP A 467 -5.91 14.59 9.07
C TRP A 467 -5.99 15.47 7.82
N LEU A 468 -4.84 15.84 7.24
CA LEU A 468 -4.80 16.69 6.06
C LEU A 468 -5.39 15.97 4.84
N MET A 469 -5.07 14.70 4.64
CA MET A 469 -5.55 13.92 3.49
C MET A 469 -7.00 13.45 3.64
N THR A 470 -7.60 13.57 4.82
CA THR A 470 -9.03 13.26 5.06
C THR A 470 -9.87 14.50 4.91
N ASP A 471 -11.11 14.39 4.43
CA ASP A 471 -12.04 15.51 4.25
C ASP A 471 -11.47 16.65 3.38
N SER A 472 -10.52 16.31 2.50
CA SER A 472 -9.90 17.23 1.55
C SER A 472 -10.13 16.76 0.13
N ILE A 473 -10.37 17.70 -0.78
CA ILE A 473 -10.63 17.39 -2.19
C ILE A 473 -9.34 17.57 -2.98
N ASN A 474 -8.87 16.50 -3.62
CA ASN A 474 -7.75 16.55 -4.54
C ASN A 474 -8.11 17.37 -5.80
N SER A 475 -7.19 18.20 -6.28
CA SER A 475 -7.43 19.15 -7.36
C SER A 475 -7.20 18.61 -8.77
N ALA A 476 -7.11 17.29 -8.96
CA ALA A 476 -6.88 16.71 -10.27
C ALA A 476 -7.96 17.14 -11.27
N ARG A 477 -7.51 17.48 -12.48
CA ARG A 477 -8.37 17.75 -13.64
C ARG A 477 -8.23 16.69 -14.73
N VAL A 478 -7.39 15.69 -14.47
CA VAL A 478 -7.04 14.60 -15.38
C VAL A 478 -7.52 13.30 -14.74
N ALA A 479 -8.40 12.59 -15.44
CA ALA A 479 -8.71 11.20 -15.14
C ALA A 479 -7.82 10.29 -15.99
N VAL A 480 -7.32 9.21 -15.41
CA VAL A 480 -6.62 8.15 -16.13
C VAL A 480 -7.53 6.94 -16.10
N MET A 481 -7.94 6.46 -17.27
CA MET A 481 -8.86 5.33 -17.33
C MET A 481 -8.19 4.08 -16.79
N ALA A 482 -8.88 3.43 -15.86
CA ALA A 482 -8.49 2.18 -15.24
C ALA A 482 -9.51 1.09 -15.59
N GLY A 483 -9.02 -0.13 -15.77
CA GLY A 483 -9.87 -1.30 -15.78
C GLY A 483 -10.13 -1.79 -14.35
N GLU A 484 -10.99 -2.78 -14.24
CA GLU A 484 -11.35 -3.42 -12.98
C GLU A 484 -10.16 -4.03 -12.21
N ALA A 485 -9.16 -4.53 -12.94
CA ALA A 485 -7.91 -5.16 -12.46
C ALA A 485 -6.70 -4.67 -13.28
N PHE A 486 -6.72 -3.39 -13.67
CA PHE A 486 -5.66 -2.80 -14.47
C PHE A 486 -5.53 -1.31 -14.19
N LEU A 487 -4.42 -0.93 -13.55
CA LEU A 487 -4.03 0.46 -13.35
C LEU A 487 -2.82 0.80 -14.25
N PRO A 488 -2.96 1.71 -15.22
CA PRO A 488 -1.87 2.04 -16.12
C PRO A 488 -0.80 2.87 -15.41
N TRP A 489 0.46 2.46 -15.53
CA TRP A 489 1.59 3.11 -14.84
C TRP A 489 2.48 3.88 -15.80
N GLN A 490 2.54 3.52 -17.09
CA GLN A 490 3.45 4.14 -18.05
C GLN A 490 2.99 5.56 -18.36
N ILE A 491 1.71 5.73 -18.69
CA ILE A 491 1.11 7.01 -19.09
C ILE A 491 1.18 8.07 -17.97
N VAL A 492 1.27 7.66 -16.70
CA VAL A 492 1.25 8.56 -15.54
C VAL A 492 2.62 8.90 -14.98
N ARG A 493 3.66 8.14 -15.32
CA ARG A 493 5.04 8.43 -14.91
C ARG A 493 5.46 9.89 -15.17
N PRO A 494 5.34 10.43 -16.40
CA PRO A 494 5.76 11.81 -16.67
C PRO A 494 4.89 12.86 -15.98
N LEU A 495 3.67 12.49 -15.55
CA LEU A 495 2.79 13.36 -14.77
C LEU A 495 3.34 13.54 -13.34
N TYR A 496 3.82 12.47 -12.70
CA TYR A 496 4.50 12.56 -11.40
C TYR A 496 5.80 13.37 -11.46
N GLU A 497 6.57 13.23 -12.55
CA GLU A 497 7.83 13.94 -12.76
C GLU A 497 7.63 15.44 -13.09
N SER A 498 6.47 15.79 -13.64
CA SER A 498 6.10 17.16 -14.06
C SER A 498 5.08 17.84 -13.14
N GLN A 499 4.73 17.20 -12.01
CA GLN A 499 3.74 17.66 -11.03
C GLN A 499 2.34 17.93 -11.62
N VAL A 500 1.90 17.06 -12.53
CA VAL A 500 0.54 17.07 -13.08
C VAL A 500 -0.33 16.11 -12.26
N GLU A 501 -1.32 16.66 -11.57
CA GLU A 501 -2.22 15.86 -10.73
C GLU A 501 -3.24 15.08 -11.58
N PHE A 502 -3.45 13.81 -11.22
CA PHE A 502 -4.42 12.91 -11.86
C PHE A 502 -5.10 11.99 -10.83
N ASN A 503 -6.21 11.37 -11.21
CA ASN A 503 -6.81 10.22 -10.50
C ASN A 503 -7.06 9.07 -11.48
N TYR A 504 -6.89 7.83 -11.04
CA TYR A 504 -7.40 6.66 -11.75
C TYR A 504 -8.92 6.61 -11.64
N LEU A 505 -9.61 6.57 -12.77
CA LEU A 505 -11.07 6.41 -12.84
C LEU A 505 -11.37 5.03 -13.42
N GLU A 506 -11.86 4.13 -12.58
CA GLU A 506 -12.32 2.80 -13.00
C GLU A 506 -13.47 2.96 -14.01
N GLU A 507 -13.40 2.20 -15.11
CA GLU A 507 -14.27 2.40 -16.27
C GLU A 507 -15.75 2.11 -16.01
N GLY A 508 -16.06 1.14 -15.15
CA GLY A 508 -17.43 0.78 -14.74
C GLY A 508 -18.16 1.95 -14.08
N LEU A 509 -17.44 2.81 -13.36
CA LEU A 509 -18.00 4.03 -12.77
C LEU A 509 -18.50 5.03 -13.83
N LEU A 510 -18.01 4.99 -15.07
CA LEU A 510 -18.53 5.87 -16.13
C LEU A 510 -20.00 5.58 -16.44
N ALA A 511 -20.45 4.34 -16.27
CA ALA A 511 -21.83 3.91 -16.50
C ALA A 511 -22.71 4.12 -15.26
N ASP A 512 -22.12 4.36 -14.09
CA ASP A 512 -22.85 4.60 -12.85
C ASP A 512 -23.63 5.92 -12.91
N SER A 513 -24.81 5.93 -12.29
CA SER A 513 -25.68 7.11 -12.23
C SER A 513 -25.08 8.32 -11.48
N SER A 514 -24.10 8.08 -10.63
CA SER A 514 -23.29 9.09 -9.92
C SER A 514 -22.29 9.81 -10.83
N CYS A 515 -21.96 9.23 -11.99
CA CYS A 515 -21.08 9.85 -12.98
C CYS A 515 -21.87 10.63 -14.03
N ARG A 516 -21.61 11.92 -14.14
CA ARG A 516 -22.24 12.80 -15.14
C ARG A 516 -21.22 13.35 -16.11
N ILE A 517 -21.57 13.37 -17.39
CA ILE A 517 -20.79 14.03 -18.44
C ILE A 517 -21.53 15.27 -18.86
N LYS A 518 -20.93 16.43 -18.63
CA LYS A 518 -21.54 17.72 -18.93
C LYS A 518 -20.48 18.75 -19.30
N ASP A 519 -20.73 19.50 -20.37
CA ASP A 519 -19.91 20.63 -20.82
C ASP A 519 -18.41 20.25 -20.96
N GLY A 520 -18.14 19.07 -21.51
CA GLY A 520 -16.79 18.56 -21.72
C GLY A 520 -16.05 18.20 -20.42
N THR A 521 -16.80 17.88 -19.36
CA THR A 521 -16.27 17.48 -18.05
C THR A 521 -16.94 16.20 -17.57
N ILE A 522 -16.16 15.28 -16.99
CA ILE A 522 -16.67 14.15 -16.21
C ILE A 522 -16.76 14.58 -14.74
N GLU A 523 -17.96 14.52 -14.17
CA GLU A 523 -18.24 14.83 -12.77
C GLU A 523 -18.60 13.55 -11.99
N ILE A 524 -17.87 13.27 -10.90
CA ILE A 524 -18.12 12.12 -10.02
C ILE A 524 -17.66 12.47 -8.59
N ALA A 525 -18.49 12.19 -7.58
CA ALA A 525 -18.15 12.38 -6.15
C ALA A 525 -17.49 13.74 -5.77
N GLY A 526 -17.85 14.82 -6.47
CA GLY A 526 -17.28 16.16 -6.25
C GLY A 526 -16.01 16.47 -7.07
N TYR A 527 -15.46 15.49 -7.77
CA TYR A 527 -14.34 15.64 -8.70
C TYR A 527 -14.82 16.02 -10.11
N ARG A 528 -13.96 16.74 -10.84
CA ARG A 528 -14.24 17.27 -12.17
C ARG A 528 -13.04 17.08 -13.09
N TYR A 529 -13.18 16.20 -14.06
CA TYR A 529 -12.12 15.89 -15.02
C TYR A 529 -12.41 16.52 -16.38
N SER A 530 -11.51 17.39 -16.83
CA SER A 530 -11.58 18.02 -18.16
C SER A 530 -10.69 17.31 -19.19
N ALA A 531 -9.83 16.40 -18.74
CA ALA A 531 -9.01 15.55 -19.58
C ALA A 531 -9.08 14.09 -19.14
N VAL A 532 -9.01 13.19 -20.11
CA VAL A 532 -8.94 11.74 -19.92
C VAL A 532 -7.70 11.19 -20.62
N LEU A 533 -6.94 10.38 -19.89
CA LEU A 533 -5.81 9.62 -20.41
C LEU A 533 -6.17 8.15 -20.51
N ILE A 534 -5.75 7.52 -21.60
CA ILE A 534 -5.98 6.09 -21.86
C ILE A 534 -4.64 5.46 -22.24
N GLU A 535 -4.21 4.43 -21.52
CA GLU A 535 -3.08 3.60 -21.91
C GLU A 535 -3.63 2.38 -22.67
N GLU A 536 -3.20 2.20 -23.92
CA GLU A 536 -3.58 1.06 -24.75
C GLU A 536 -5.10 0.86 -24.90
N GLY A 537 -5.86 1.85 -25.40
CA GLY A 537 -7.32 1.94 -25.22
C GLY A 537 -8.22 0.75 -25.61
N HIS A 538 -7.74 -0.23 -26.37
CA HIS A 538 -8.48 -1.46 -26.69
C HIS A 538 -8.99 -2.27 -25.47
N ARG A 539 -8.50 -1.99 -24.25
CA ARG A 539 -8.93 -2.68 -23.02
C ARG A 539 -10.24 -2.16 -22.42
N LEU A 540 -10.72 -0.98 -22.83
CA LEU A 540 -11.94 -0.41 -22.29
C LEU A 540 -13.18 -1.05 -22.93
N SER A 541 -14.22 -1.23 -22.14
CA SER A 541 -15.51 -1.74 -22.57
C SER A 541 -16.17 -0.82 -23.62
N PRO A 542 -17.00 -1.37 -24.54
CA PRO A 542 -17.76 -0.55 -25.48
C PRO A 542 -18.64 0.51 -24.81
N ALA A 543 -19.16 0.21 -23.60
CA ALA A 543 -19.95 1.16 -22.83
C ALA A 543 -19.11 2.34 -22.34
N ALA A 544 -17.91 2.10 -21.81
CA ALA A 544 -16.97 3.14 -21.44
C ALA A 544 -16.57 4.00 -22.65
N TRP A 545 -16.26 3.38 -23.79
CA TRP A 545 -15.96 4.11 -25.04
C TRP A 545 -17.08 5.04 -25.49
N ASN A 546 -18.33 4.58 -25.48
CA ASN A 546 -19.48 5.43 -25.84
C ASN A 546 -19.64 6.64 -24.90
N ARG A 547 -19.31 6.46 -23.61
CA ARG A 547 -19.31 7.56 -22.64
C ARG A 547 -18.18 8.54 -22.94
N LEU A 548 -16.99 8.05 -23.27
CA LEU A 548 -15.85 8.90 -23.67
C LEU A 548 -16.11 9.65 -24.98
N GLU A 549 -16.79 9.04 -25.96
CA GLU A 549 -17.24 9.72 -27.18
C GLU A 549 -18.17 10.90 -26.83
N THR A 550 -19.13 10.68 -25.92
CA THR A 550 -20.00 11.75 -25.44
C THR A 550 -19.21 12.87 -24.76
N PHE A 551 -18.20 12.52 -23.96
CA PHE A 551 -17.32 13.49 -23.31
C PHE A 551 -16.50 14.31 -24.33
N ALA A 552 -15.89 13.65 -25.31
CA ALA A 552 -15.11 14.30 -26.36
C ALA A 552 -16.00 15.21 -27.23
N ALA A 553 -17.20 14.75 -27.60
CA ALA A 553 -18.17 15.53 -28.38
C ALA A 553 -18.64 16.82 -27.68
N GLN A 554 -18.58 16.85 -26.34
CA GLN A 554 -18.88 18.05 -25.54
C GLN A 554 -17.65 18.94 -25.29
N GLY A 555 -16.49 18.64 -25.90
CA GLY A 555 -15.26 19.43 -25.80
C GLY A 555 -14.24 18.91 -24.78
N GLY A 556 -14.51 17.74 -24.18
CA GLY A 556 -13.57 17.02 -23.32
C GLY A 556 -12.30 16.63 -24.06
N PHE A 557 -11.17 16.62 -23.36
CA PHE A 557 -9.87 16.35 -23.97
C PHE A 557 -9.41 14.91 -23.71
N VAL A 558 -9.19 14.13 -24.77
CA VAL A 558 -8.76 12.73 -24.63
C VAL A 558 -7.37 12.54 -25.24
N ILE A 559 -6.46 11.91 -24.51
CA ILE A 559 -5.15 11.49 -24.99
C ILE A 559 -5.04 9.97 -24.82
N GLU A 560 -4.59 9.29 -25.85
CA GLU A 560 -4.35 7.85 -25.83
C GLU A 560 -2.86 7.57 -26.07
N LEU A 561 -2.21 6.86 -25.13
CA LEU A 561 -0.89 6.28 -25.34
C LEU A 561 -1.06 4.93 -26.02
N ALA A 562 -0.68 4.84 -27.29
CA ALA A 562 -0.80 3.60 -28.07
C ALA A 562 0.37 3.39 -29.02
N GLU A 563 0.74 2.14 -29.22
CA GLU A 563 1.76 1.74 -30.19
C GLU A 563 1.30 2.01 -31.63
N ALA A 564 2.26 2.18 -32.54
CA ALA A 564 2.00 2.36 -33.96
C ALA A 564 1.19 1.18 -34.53
N GLY A 565 0.05 1.47 -35.15
CA GLY A 565 -0.81 0.46 -35.79
C GLY A 565 -1.89 -0.15 -34.89
N ARG A 566 -1.92 0.18 -33.58
CA ARG A 566 -3.10 -0.09 -32.75
C ARG A 566 -4.22 0.89 -33.14
N THR A 567 -5.43 0.36 -33.33
CA THR A 567 -6.62 1.15 -33.67
C THR A 567 -7.70 0.91 -32.62
N ALA A 568 -7.86 1.86 -31.70
CA ALA A 568 -9.09 2.00 -30.91
C ALA A 568 -10.17 2.73 -31.72
N THR A 569 -11.39 2.79 -31.20
CA THR A 569 -12.44 3.63 -31.78
C THR A 569 -12.02 5.10 -31.74
N ASP A 570 -12.01 5.75 -32.91
CA ASP A 570 -11.69 7.18 -33.01
C ASP A 570 -12.88 8.01 -32.51
N ILE A 571 -12.65 8.67 -31.38
CA ILE A 571 -13.57 9.62 -30.73
C ILE A 571 -13.02 11.05 -30.76
N GLY A 572 -12.00 11.31 -31.58
CA GLY A 572 -11.28 12.58 -31.64
C GLY A 572 -10.14 12.69 -30.61
N GLN A 573 -9.64 11.57 -30.09
CA GLN A 573 -8.51 11.53 -29.17
C GLN A 573 -7.18 11.91 -29.86
N ILE A 574 -6.25 12.48 -29.10
CA ILE A 574 -4.86 12.63 -29.54
C ILE A 574 -4.11 11.35 -29.22
N VAL A 575 -3.67 10.62 -30.24
CA VAL A 575 -2.84 9.43 -30.07
C VAL A 575 -1.37 9.85 -30.00
N VAL A 576 -0.70 9.45 -28.91
CA VAL A 576 0.74 9.66 -28.69
C VAL A 576 1.46 8.32 -28.59
N GLN A 577 2.70 8.29 -29.08
CA GLN A 577 3.57 7.10 -29.03
C GLN A 577 4.65 7.21 -27.95
N ASN A 578 4.73 8.36 -27.27
CA ASN A 578 5.71 8.65 -26.25
C ASN A 578 5.03 9.50 -25.15
N GLU A 579 4.96 8.93 -23.96
CA GLU A 579 4.30 9.50 -22.79
C GLU A 579 4.94 10.82 -22.33
N THR A 580 6.22 11.06 -22.62
CA THR A 580 6.95 12.27 -22.17
C THR A 580 6.38 13.57 -22.74
N HIS A 581 5.61 13.53 -23.84
CA HIS A 581 4.95 14.71 -24.41
C HIS A 581 3.61 15.05 -23.74
N ILE A 582 3.04 14.11 -22.96
CA ILE A 582 1.70 14.25 -22.38
C ILE A 582 1.59 15.45 -21.42
N PRO A 583 2.56 15.71 -20.51
CA PRO A 583 2.49 16.88 -19.63
C PRO A 583 2.36 18.19 -20.39
N ASP A 584 3.07 18.38 -21.50
CA ASP A 584 3.01 19.60 -22.31
C ASP A 584 1.66 19.76 -23.02
N LEU A 585 1.10 18.67 -23.54
CA LEU A 585 -0.25 18.67 -24.13
C LEU A 585 -1.31 19.06 -23.08
N LEU A 586 -1.24 18.45 -21.89
CA LEU A 586 -2.14 18.75 -20.78
C LEU A 586 -1.99 20.20 -20.32
N ASN A 587 -0.76 20.68 -20.13
CA ASN A 587 -0.50 22.05 -19.70
C ASN A 587 -0.95 23.08 -20.74
N GLY A 588 -0.75 22.81 -22.03
CA GLY A 588 -1.22 23.67 -23.12
C GLY A 588 -2.75 23.78 -23.19
N ARG A 589 -3.48 22.73 -22.78
CA ARG A 589 -4.95 22.68 -22.80
C ARG A 589 -5.59 23.17 -21.51
N LEU A 590 -5.06 22.75 -20.36
CA LEU A 590 -5.67 22.97 -19.04
C LEU A 590 -5.07 24.17 -18.31
N GLY A 591 -3.90 24.64 -18.73
CA GLY A 591 -3.08 25.60 -18.00
C GLY A 591 -2.31 24.94 -16.85
N ARG A 592 -1.33 25.68 -16.31
CA ARG A 592 -0.47 25.20 -15.21
C ARG A 592 -0.73 26.05 -13.96
N PRO A 593 -1.50 25.55 -12.97
CA PRO A 593 -1.87 26.35 -11.79
C PRO A 593 -0.66 26.66 -10.88
N PHE A 594 0.34 25.79 -10.91
CA PHE A 594 1.60 25.93 -10.18
C PHE A 594 2.77 25.23 -10.91
N ALA A 595 4.00 25.65 -10.63
CA ALA A 595 5.21 25.06 -11.19
C ALA A 595 6.38 25.16 -10.20
N LEU A 596 7.36 24.26 -10.33
CA LEU A 596 8.64 24.35 -9.64
C LEU A 596 9.66 25.10 -10.51
N ASP A 597 10.49 25.93 -9.88
CA ASP A 597 11.57 26.67 -10.52
C ASP A 597 12.85 26.61 -9.65
N PRO A 598 13.88 25.83 -10.05
CA PRO A 598 13.93 25.02 -11.27
C PRO A 598 12.99 23.81 -11.20
N ALA A 599 12.66 23.24 -12.37
CA ALA A 599 11.89 21.99 -12.44
C ALA A 599 12.66 20.83 -11.78
N ALA A 600 11.95 19.93 -11.10
CA ALA A 600 12.57 18.80 -10.41
C ALA A 600 11.71 17.54 -10.51
N ALA A 601 12.24 16.52 -11.20
CA ALA A 601 11.57 15.23 -11.38
C ALA A 601 11.55 14.37 -10.10
N SER A 602 12.25 14.76 -9.03
CA SER A 602 12.23 14.04 -7.73
C SER A 602 11.16 14.58 -6.77
N ILE A 603 10.61 15.76 -7.02
CA ILE A 603 9.59 16.36 -6.15
C ILE A 603 8.21 15.92 -6.63
N ARG A 604 7.44 15.28 -5.75
CA ARG A 604 6.00 15.05 -5.96
C ARG A 604 5.22 16.16 -5.30
N ILE A 605 4.12 16.55 -5.92
CA ILE A 605 3.18 17.51 -5.34
C ILE A 605 1.79 16.91 -5.44
N SER A 606 1.08 16.87 -4.30
CA SER A 606 -0.36 16.74 -4.30
C SER A 606 -1.01 18.04 -3.86
N ARG A 607 -1.92 18.58 -4.69
CA ARG A 607 -2.72 19.75 -4.30
C ARG A 607 -4.09 19.33 -3.79
N VAL A 608 -4.36 19.62 -2.53
CA VAL A 608 -5.66 19.35 -1.89
C VAL A 608 -6.29 20.65 -1.38
N GLU A 609 -7.62 20.70 -1.38
CA GLU A 609 -8.41 21.78 -0.80
C GLU A 609 -9.14 21.29 0.45
N LYS A 610 -9.03 22.05 1.55
CA LYS A 610 -9.76 21.79 2.79
C LYS A 610 -10.38 23.09 3.28
N ASN A 611 -11.71 23.16 3.33
CA ASN A 611 -12.47 24.36 3.73
C ASN A 611 -12.07 25.65 2.99
N GLY A 612 -11.80 25.57 1.67
CA GLY A 612 -11.39 26.72 0.86
C GLY A 612 -9.92 27.13 1.00
N ILE A 613 -9.13 26.40 1.80
CA ILE A 613 -7.68 26.57 1.91
C ILE A 613 -6.99 25.55 1.02
N TYR A 614 -6.02 25.99 0.21
CA TYR A 614 -5.22 25.11 -0.63
C TYR A 614 -3.98 24.64 0.12
N PHE A 615 -3.67 23.35 0.01
CA PHE A 615 -2.46 22.74 0.54
C PHE A 615 -1.70 22.06 -0.60
N TYR A 616 -0.45 22.47 -0.78
CA TYR A 616 0.49 21.83 -1.68
C TYR A 616 1.38 20.91 -0.84
N VAL A 617 1.04 19.62 -0.81
CA VAL A 617 1.82 18.59 -0.13
C VAL A 617 2.97 18.22 -1.04
N MET A 618 4.19 18.63 -0.69
CA MET A 618 5.38 18.42 -1.50
C MET A 618 6.31 17.43 -0.80
N THR A 619 6.72 16.38 -1.50
CA THR A 619 7.63 15.36 -0.97
C THR A 619 8.82 15.21 -1.90
N ASN A 620 10.02 15.22 -1.34
CA ASN A 620 11.23 14.92 -2.09
C ASN A 620 11.51 13.42 -2.05
N GLU A 621 11.13 12.70 -3.11
CA GLU A 621 11.40 11.26 -3.23
C GLU A 621 12.88 10.97 -3.57
N GLY A 622 13.69 12.00 -3.84
CA GLY A 622 15.11 11.88 -4.20
C GLY A 622 16.09 11.98 -3.02
N GLU A 623 17.37 11.77 -3.35
CA GLU A 623 18.48 11.73 -2.39
C GLU A 623 19.25 13.05 -2.24
N ALA A 624 18.89 14.07 -3.02
CA ALA A 624 19.48 15.41 -2.95
C ALA A 624 18.44 16.44 -2.48
N ALA A 625 18.88 17.44 -1.72
CA ALA A 625 18.02 18.57 -1.36
C ALA A 625 17.59 19.37 -2.60
N TYR A 626 16.38 19.91 -2.56
CA TYR A 626 15.85 20.81 -3.56
C TYR A 626 15.90 22.25 -3.05
N GLU A 627 16.49 23.14 -3.85
CA GLU A 627 16.56 24.58 -3.64
C GLU A 627 15.88 25.28 -4.82
N GLY A 628 14.81 26.01 -4.56
CA GLY A 628 14.07 26.67 -5.63
C GLY A 628 12.85 27.44 -5.14
N ALA A 629 11.83 27.54 -5.99
CA ALA A 629 10.58 28.20 -5.67
C ALA A 629 9.37 27.44 -6.22
N LEU A 630 8.27 27.49 -5.46
CA LEU A 630 6.94 27.15 -5.95
C LEU A 630 6.32 28.40 -6.57
N GLN A 631 6.17 28.41 -7.89
CA GLN A 631 5.45 29.43 -8.64
C GLN A 631 3.95 29.14 -8.57
N LEU A 632 3.17 30.12 -8.14
CA LEU A 632 1.71 30.08 -8.06
C LEU A 632 1.11 31.09 -9.03
N SER A 633 0.05 30.69 -9.72
CA SER A 633 -0.81 31.61 -10.48
C SER A 633 -1.58 32.54 -9.54
N ASP A 634 -2.02 33.70 -10.03
CA ASP A 634 -2.66 34.73 -9.20
C ASP A 634 -3.91 34.22 -8.46
N SER A 635 -4.76 33.43 -9.12
CA SER A 635 -5.96 32.83 -8.54
C SER A 635 -5.68 31.72 -7.51
N ASN A 636 -4.43 31.27 -7.41
CA ASN A 636 -3.97 30.24 -6.48
C ASN A 636 -3.03 30.80 -5.42
N SER A 637 -3.02 32.11 -5.24
CA SER A 637 -2.15 32.81 -4.31
C SER A 637 -2.95 33.59 -3.28
N GLY A 638 -2.39 33.77 -2.08
CA GLY A 638 -3.00 34.53 -1.00
C GLY A 638 -2.13 34.49 0.25
N LEU A 639 -2.71 34.54 1.44
CA LEU A 639 -1.92 34.39 2.66
C LEU A 639 -1.28 32.99 2.69
N THR A 640 0.04 32.93 2.67
CA THR A 640 0.81 31.68 2.53
C THR A 640 1.60 31.36 3.80
N GLU A 641 1.56 30.10 4.22
CA GLU A 641 2.42 29.54 5.28
C GLU A 641 3.15 28.27 4.82
N CYS A 642 4.31 28.01 5.39
CA CYS A 642 5.08 26.78 5.24
C CYS A 642 4.91 25.92 6.50
N TRP A 643 4.40 24.70 6.34
CA TRP A 643 4.12 23.77 7.43
C TRP A 643 5.01 22.53 7.28
N ARG A 644 5.74 22.19 8.34
CA ARG A 644 6.61 21.00 8.40
C ARG A 644 5.93 19.90 9.19
N PRO A 645 5.30 18.90 8.54
CA PRO A 645 4.47 17.91 9.22
C PRO A 645 5.24 16.99 10.18
N TRP A 646 6.54 16.78 10.00
CA TRP A 646 7.35 16.02 10.95
C TRP A 646 7.41 16.71 12.33
N SER A 647 7.80 18.00 12.36
CA SER A 647 7.92 18.77 13.60
C SER A 647 6.61 19.40 14.08
N GLY A 648 5.67 19.65 13.17
CA GLY A 648 4.46 20.44 13.42
C GLY A 648 4.70 21.96 13.37
N ALA A 649 5.89 22.41 12.91
CA ALA A 649 6.19 23.83 12.79
C ALA A 649 5.41 24.46 11.63
N CYS A 650 4.90 25.68 11.84
CA CYS A 650 4.15 26.43 10.85
C CYS A 650 4.61 27.89 10.88
N SER A 651 5.22 28.37 9.79
CA SER A 651 5.70 29.74 9.66
C SER A 651 5.04 30.44 8.47
N PRO A 652 4.87 31.78 8.50
CA PRO A 652 4.55 32.54 7.29
C PRO A 652 5.58 32.30 6.19
N ALA A 653 5.14 32.21 4.94
CA ALA A 653 6.03 32.03 3.80
C ALA A 653 6.49 33.38 3.22
N LYS A 654 7.73 33.45 2.75
CA LYS A 654 8.20 34.58 1.94
C LYS A 654 7.53 34.53 0.56
N MET A 655 7.10 35.68 0.07
CA MET A 655 6.53 35.84 -1.26
C MET A 655 7.43 36.75 -2.10
N GLU A 656 7.81 36.27 -3.27
CA GLU A 656 8.50 37.04 -4.30
C GLU A 656 7.56 37.29 -5.47
N HIS A 657 7.71 38.45 -6.12
CA HIS A 657 6.94 38.80 -7.31
C HIS A 657 7.76 38.47 -8.56
N SER A 658 7.16 37.79 -9.53
CA SER A 658 7.74 37.55 -10.86
C SER A 658 6.74 37.95 -11.96
N GLU A 659 7.21 38.05 -13.21
CA GLU A 659 6.34 38.29 -14.37
C GLU A 659 5.34 37.12 -14.60
N ALA A 660 5.62 35.93 -14.06
CA ALA A 660 4.81 34.71 -14.21
C ALA A 660 3.86 34.44 -13.02
N GLY A 661 3.77 35.35 -12.04
CA GLY A 661 2.89 35.25 -10.87
C GLY A 661 3.66 35.45 -9.56
N LYS A 662 3.24 34.74 -8.50
CA LYS A 662 3.90 34.83 -7.18
C LYS A 662 4.74 33.60 -6.89
N ARG A 663 5.95 33.80 -6.37
CA ARG A 663 6.92 32.75 -6.07
C ARG A 663 7.07 32.58 -4.57
N VAL A 664 7.05 31.34 -4.11
CA VAL A 664 7.35 30.97 -2.73
C VAL A 664 8.71 30.27 -2.72
N PRO A 665 9.79 30.92 -2.25
CA PRO A 665 11.08 30.25 -2.09
C PRO A 665 10.93 29.07 -1.13
N ILE A 666 11.43 27.90 -1.54
CA ILE A 666 11.32 26.66 -0.79
C ILE A 666 12.65 25.91 -0.81
N HIS A 667 12.93 25.30 0.33
CA HIS A 667 14.00 24.33 0.52
C HIS A 667 13.36 23.05 1.06
N ILE A 668 13.62 21.93 0.39
CA ILE A 668 13.14 20.61 0.79
C ILE A 668 14.34 19.67 0.84
N GLU A 669 14.70 19.23 2.04
CA GLU A 669 15.78 18.26 2.22
C GLU A 669 15.48 16.92 1.52
N ARG A 670 16.48 16.05 1.40
CA ARG A 670 16.25 14.67 0.92
C ARG A 670 15.17 13.98 1.78
N ARG A 671 14.22 13.28 1.15
CA ARG A 671 13.17 12.52 1.85
C ARG A 671 12.33 13.35 2.86
N GLU A 672 12.28 14.66 2.65
CA GLU A 672 11.49 15.59 3.45
C GLU A 672 10.12 15.84 2.80
N CYS A 673 9.13 16.11 3.65
CA CYS A 673 7.83 16.64 3.25
C CYS A 673 7.68 18.09 3.73
N LEU A 674 7.29 18.98 2.82
CA LEU A 674 6.93 20.37 3.07
C LEU A 674 5.51 20.62 2.57
N ILE A 675 4.68 21.27 3.40
CA ILE A 675 3.34 21.69 3.00
C ILE A 675 3.33 23.20 2.84
N VAL A 676 2.93 23.70 1.67
CA VAL A 676 2.62 25.12 1.49
C VAL A 676 1.10 25.29 1.59
N ALA A 677 0.64 26.00 2.62
CA ALA A 677 -0.76 26.29 2.86
C ALA A 677 -1.09 27.70 2.35
N VAL A 678 -2.15 27.85 1.57
CA VAL A 678 -2.56 29.11 0.94
C VAL A 678 -4.03 29.39 1.22
N ASP A 679 -4.31 30.52 1.87
CA ASP A 679 -5.64 31.11 1.97
C ASP A 679 -5.85 32.12 0.83
N PRO A 680 -6.54 31.74 -0.26
CA PRO A 680 -6.71 32.60 -1.44
C PRO A 680 -7.63 33.80 -1.17
N SER A 681 -8.36 33.82 -0.04
CA SER A 681 -9.29 34.91 0.30
C SER A 681 -8.59 36.13 0.92
N ARG A 682 -7.30 36.01 1.23
CA ARG A 682 -6.54 37.03 1.96
C ARG A 682 -5.33 37.50 1.18
N GLY A 683 -5.01 38.79 1.31
CA GLY A 683 -3.80 39.39 0.77
C GLY A 683 -2.52 38.88 1.45
N HIS A 684 -1.40 39.01 0.75
CA HIS A 684 -0.09 38.60 1.27
C HIS A 684 0.40 39.52 2.39
N ILE A 685 1.21 38.96 3.27
CA ILE A 685 1.97 39.72 4.26
C ILE A 685 3.44 39.58 3.87
N ASN A 686 4.06 40.67 3.43
CA ASN A 686 5.50 40.68 3.19
C ASN A 686 6.23 40.70 4.54
N ARG A 687 7.15 39.75 4.73
CA ARG A 687 8.16 39.82 5.78
C ARG A 687 9.53 39.59 5.17
N GLU A 688 10.49 40.37 5.64
CA GLU A 688 11.90 40.12 5.43
C GLU A 688 12.34 39.06 6.45
N GLU A 689 12.93 37.97 5.96
CA GLU A 689 13.76 37.07 6.77
C GLU A 689 15.22 37.39 6.48
N ALA A 690 16.05 37.29 7.52
CA ALA A 690 17.49 37.45 7.38
C ALA A 690 18.06 36.28 6.55
N GLN A 691 18.95 36.58 5.62
CA GLN A 691 19.72 35.55 4.93
C GLN A 691 20.63 34.85 5.94
N VAL A 692 20.45 33.55 6.12
CA VAL A 692 21.31 32.72 6.97
C VAL A 692 22.43 32.15 6.11
N HIS A 693 23.67 32.46 6.47
CA HIS A 693 24.86 31.91 5.83
C HIS A 693 25.50 30.88 6.76
N LYS A 694 25.43 29.60 6.40
CA LYS A 694 26.11 28.54 7.14
C LYS A 694 27.60 28.55 6.81
N THR A 695 28.44 28.62 7.85
CA THR A 695 29.90 28.59 7.74
C THR A 695 30.46 27.44 8.55
N LEU A 696 31.42 26.69 7.99
CA LEU A 696 32.18 25.69 8.75
C LEU A 696 33.11 26.41 9.74
N LEU A 697 32.89 26.19 11.04
CA LEU A 697 33.71 26.77 12.10
C LEU A 697 34.89 25.88 12.46
N THR A 698 34.64 24.58 12.65
CA THR A 698 35.66 23.63 13.11
C THR A 698 35.32 22.20 12.67
N ASP A 699 36.34 21.46 12.24
CA ASP A 699 36.26 20.00 12.06
C ASP A 699 36.53 19.30 13.40
N LEU A 700 35.57 18.51 13.86
CA LEU A 700 35.58 17.81 15.14
C LEU A 700 35.71 16.30 14.96
N SER A 701 36.20 15.81 13.81
CA SER A 701 36.22 14.37 13.50
C SER A 701 37.26 13.56 14.29
N GLU A 702 38.32 14.18 14.79
CA GLU A 702 39.40 13.50 15.53
C GLU A 702 39.24 13.58 17.05
N GLY A 703 39.88 12.67 17.80
CA GLY A 703 39.99 12.76 19.26
C GLY A 703 38.69 12.43 20.01
N TRP A 704 37.88 11.53 19.47
CA TRP A 704 36.72 10.96 20.15
C TRP A 704 37.14 9.79 21.05
N ARG A 705 36.40 9.59 22.13
CA ARG A 705 36.54 8.45 23.04
C ARG A 705 35.24 7.69 23.15
N VAL A 706 35.30 6.36 23.15
CA VAL A 706 34.14 5.53 23.52
C VAL A 706 34.06 5.43 25.04
N VAL A 707 32.93 5.87 25.59
CA VAL A 707 32.66 5.92 27.03
C VAL A 707 31.67 4.86 27.50
N GLU A 708 30.83 4.34 26.59
CA GLU A 708 29.96 3.20 26.85
C GLU A 708 29.82 2.35 25.58
N GLY A 709 29.88 1.03 25.71
CA GLY A 709 29.81 0.09 24.59
C GLY A 709 30.65 -1.16 24.86
N PRO A 710 30.73 -2.09 23.90
CA PRO A 710 31.54 -3.30 24.03
C PRO A 710 33.05 -3.03 24.05
N MET A 711 33.48 -1.87 23.57
CA MET A 711 34.87 -1.39 23.64
C MET A 711 34.90 0.00 24.28
N LEU A 712 35.93 0.29 25.09
CA LEU A 712 36.14 1.58 25.74
C LEU A 712 37.53 2.12 25.42
N GLY A 713 37.65 3.45 25.35
CA GLY A 713 38.93 4.12 25.16
C GLY A 713 38.95 5.05 23.95
N ASP A 714 40.12 5.65 23.74
CA ASP A 714 40.32 6.68 22.71
C ASP A 714 40.35 6.05 21.32
N LEU A 715 39.68 6.70 20.37
CA LEU A 715 39.65 6.29 18.97
C LEU A 715 40.74 7.03 18.19
N LYS A 716 41.42 6.30 17.30
CA LYS A 716 42.33 6.92 16.33
C LYS A 716 41.56 7.71 15.28
N GLU A 717 40.43 7.16 14.84
CA GLU A 717 39.55 7.70 13.80
C GLU A 717 38.12 7.21 14.02
N LEU A 718 37.16 7.93 13.46
CA LEU A 718 35.76 7.51 13.38
C LEU A 718 35.59 6.62 12.15
N THR A 719 35.22 5.35 12.38
CA THR A 719 35.01 4.34 11.32
C THR A 719 33.79 3.50 11.66
N SER A 720 33.31 2.72 10.69
CA SER A 720 32.21 1.78 10.92
C SER A 720 32.60 0.74 11.97
N TRP A 721 31.71 0.44 12.91
CA TRP A 721 31.89 -0.64 13.89
C TRP A 721 32.16 -1.99 13.23
N THR A 722 31.71 -2.17 11.99
CA THR A 722 31.95 -3.42 11.25
C THR A 722 33.42 -3.70 10.99
N GLU A 723 34.26 -2.67 11.11
CA GLU A 723 35.72 -2.75 10.96
C GLU A 723 36.42 -2.92 12.33
N TRP A 724 35.67 -2.86 13.44
CA TRP A 724 36.20 -2.95 14.79
C TRP A 724 36.22 -4.41 15.25
N GLY A 725 37.33 -5.12 15.03
CA GLY A 725 37.54 -6.47 15.57
C GLY A 725 36.32 -7.40 15.40
N ASP A 726 35.79 -7.90 16.52
CA ASP A 726 34.64 -8.83 16.55
C ASP A 726 33.25 -8.14 16.49
N MET A 727 33.17 -6.87 16.08
CA MET A 727 31.91 -6.11 16.04
C MET A 727 31.19 -6.14 14.67
N ASN A 728 31.65 -6.93 13.70
CA ASN A 728 31.05 -7.04 12.36
C ASN A 728 29.55 -7.40 12.34
N ARG A 729 29.04 -8.09 13.37
CA ARG A 729 27.63 -8.46 13.55
C ARG A 729 26.99 -7.86 14.79
N TYR A 730 27.65 -6.87 15.40
CA TYR A 730 27.11 -6.21 16.58
C TYR A 730 25.86 -5.41 16.19
N SER A 731 24.79 -5.58 16.96
CA SER A 731 23.67 -4.62 17.02
C SER A 731 23.55 -4.10 18.44
N GLY A 732 23.40 -2.80 18.62
CA GLY A 732 23.28 -2.18 19.94
C GLY A 732 23.70 -0.72 19.92
N THR A 733 24.00 -0.18 21.09
CA THR A 733 24.35 1.24 21.26
C THR A 733 25.82 1.40 21.63
N VAL A 734 26.49 2.42 21.08
CA VAL A 734 27.82 2.88 21.48
C VAL A 734 27.76 4.39 21.75
N SER A 735 28.28 4.82 22.90
CA SER A 735 28.34 6.21 23.33
C SER A 735 29.76 6.76 23.22
N TYR A 736 29.88 7.89 22.53
CA TYR A 736 31.11 8.62 22.27
C TYR A 736 31.13 9.94 23.05
N GLU A 737 32.31 10.40 23.46
CA GLU A 737 32.51 11.70 24.09
C GLU A 737 33.66 12.47 23.44
N LYS A 738 33.50 13.78 23.32
CA LYS A 738 34.54 14.71 22.86
C LYS A 738 34.35 16.08 23.50
N SER A 739 35.45 16.74 23.87
CA SER A 739 35.44 18.16 24.24
C SER A 739 35.91 19.04 23.09
N PHE A 740 35.36 20.25 23.00
CA PHE A 740 35.79 21.29 22.05
C PHE A 740 35.69 22.67 22.68
N GLU A 741 36.45 23.63 22.14
CA GLU A 741 36.41 25.04 22.55
C GLU A 741 35.51 25.83 21.61
N LEU A 742 34.69 26.74 22.18
CA LEU A 742 33.83 27.63 21.41
C LEU A 742 33.97 29.07 21.90
N ASP A 743 34.17 29.99 20.95
CA ASP A 743 34.10 31.41 21.20
C ASP A 743 32.76 31.97 20.71
N LEU A 744 31.87 32.35 21.64
CA LEU A 744 30.57 32.92 21.32
C LEU A 744 30.65 34.39 20.90
N SER A 745 31.82 35.03 21.05
CA SER A 745 32.02 36.42 20.62
C SER A 745 32.28 36.59 19.12
N SER A 746 32.31 35.48 18.36
CA SER A 746 32.63 35.41 16.93
C SER A 746 31.57 35.99 15.98
N GLY A 747 30.46 36.53 16.51
CA GLY A 747 29.39 37.17 15.71
C GLY A 747 28.39 36.21 15.06
N HIS A 748 28.51 34.90 15.28
CA HIS A 748 27.53 33.89 14.86
C HIS A 748 26.28 33.95 15.75
N THR A 749 25.10 33.74 15.15
CA THR A 749 23.81 33.80 15.87
C THR A 749 23.20 32.44 16.14
N GLU A 750 23.67 31.40 15.44
CA GLU A 750 23.19 30.02 15.54
C GLU A 750 24.40 29.08 15.48
N TRP A 751 24.30 27.91 16.10
CA TRP A 751 25.34 26.88 16.06
C TRP A 751 24.71 25.53 15.78
N GLN A 752 25.24 24.82 14.80
CA GLN A 752 24.79 23.48 14.42
C GLN A 752 25.93 22.47 14.50
N LEU A 753 25.64 21.26 14.94
CA LEU A 753 26.54 20.12 14.87
C LEU A 753 26.06 19.18 13.77
N ASP A 754 26.86 19.03 12.72
CA ASP A 754 26.67 18.03 11.68
C ASP A 754 27.51 16.80 12.03
N LEU A 755 26.86 15.67 12.31
CA LEU A 755 27.56 14.42 12.63
C LEU A 755 28.07 13.67 11.38
N GLY A 756 27.77 14.17 10.17
CA GLY A 756 28.13 13.50 8.92
C GLY A 756 27.39 12.17 8.75
N ASP A 757 28.13 11.11 8.43
CA ASP A 757 27.57 9.78 8.25
C ASP A 757 27.40 9.06 9.59
N VAL A 758 26.15 8.64 9.86
CA VAL A 758 25.78 7.89 11.07
C VAL A 758 24.83 6.76 10.70
N HIS A 759 25.07 5.58 11.27
CA HIS A 759 24.27 4.38 11.06
C HIS A 759 23.86 3.75 12.40
N GLU A 760 22.62 3.90 12.87
CA GLU A 760 21.49 4.58 12.21
C GLU A 760 20.87 5.67 13.10
N LEU A 761 20.52 5.38 14.35
CA LEU A 761 19.92 6.38 15.23
C LEU A 761 20.98 7.10 16.07
N ALA A 762 21.02 8.43 16.04
CA ALA A 762 21.93 9.27 16.82
C ALA A 762 21.19 10.10 17.88
N ARG A 763 21.63 10.03 19.14
CA ARG A 763 21.20 10.93 20.22
C ARG A 763 22.36 11.79 20.70
N LEU A 764 22.13 13.09 20.83
CA LEU A 764 23.17 14.07 21.18
C LEU A 764 22.87 14.73 22.53
N TRP A 765 23.91 14.85 23.35
CA TRP A 765 23.95 15.73 24.51
C TRP A 765 25.09 16.72 24.38
N VAL A 766 24.85 17.94 24.84
CA VAL A 766 25.84 19.01 24.93
C VAL A 766 25.83 19.52 26.36
N ASN A 767 26.99 19.48 27.03
CA ASN A 767 27.16 19.88 28.44
C ASN A 767 26.14 19.19 29.38
N GLY A 768 25.89 17.90 29.14
CA GLY A 768 24.96 17.08 29.93
C GLY A 768 23.48 17.30 29.64
N THR A 769 23.11 18.22 28.75
CA THR A 769 21.72 18.46 28.33
C THR A 769 21.46 17.81 26.97
N GLU A 770 20.34 17.09 26.82
CA GLU A 770 19.98 16.47 25.54
C GLU A 770 19.60 17.53 24.50
N ALA A 771 20.27 17.52 23.36
CA ALA A 771 20.01 18.38 22.21
C ALA A 771 19.01 17.73 21.22
N GLY A 772 18.84 16.41 21.28
CA GLY A 772 17.77 15.67 20.62
C GLY A 772 18.21 14.36 19.98
N VAL A 773 17.35 13.83 19.11
CA VAL A 773 17.56 12.59 18.36
C VAL A 773 17.42 12.82 16.85
N ARG A 774 18.21 12.10 16.05
CA ARG A 774 18.08 11.98 14.60
C ARG A 774 18.06 10.51 14.23
N MET A 775 17.08 10.13 13.42
CA MET A 775 16.87 8.74 12.98
C MET A 775 17.26 8.52 11.51
N TRP A 776 17.63 9.59 10.81
CA TRP A 776 18.05 9.56 9.41
C TRP A 776 18.80 10.85 9.03
N LYS A 777 19.36 10.86 7.82
CA LYS A 777 20.13 11.96 7.25
C LYS A 777 19.25 13.14 6.84
N PRO A 778 19.69 14.39 7.04
CA PRO A 778 20.99 14.78 7.61
C PRO A 778 21.02 14.71 9.16
N TYR A 779 22.13 14.23 9.73
CA TYR A 779 22.34 14.15 11.19
C TYR A 779 22.82 15.48 11.77
N VAL A 780 22.03 16.53 11.53
CA VAL A 780 22.33 17.91 11.95
C VAL A 780 21.47 18.31 13.15
N PHE A 781 22.13 18.81 14.20
CA PHE A 781 21.52 19.25 15.45
C PHE A 781 21.73 20.75 15.65
N ASP A 782 20.69 21.46 16.04
CA ASP A 782 20.84 22.81 16.62
C ASP A 782 21.33 22.65 18.06
N ILE A 783 22.51 23.22 18.35
CA ILE A 783 23.15 23.16 19.67
C ILE A 783 23.24 24.53 20.34
N GLY A 784 22.75 25.59 19.70
CA GLY A 784 22.98 26.97 20.13
C GLY A 784 22.51 27.26 21.56
N ARG A 785 21.45 26.59 22.01
CA ARG A 785 20.90 26.72 23.37
C ARG A 785 21.66 25.94 24.45
N HIS A 786 22.59 25.08 24.04
CA HIS A 786 23.27 24.13 24.92
C HIS A 786 24.77 24.38 25.04
N VAL A 787 25.34 25.16 24.12
CA VAL A 787 26.76 25.54 24.14
C VAL A 787 27.04 26.71 25.09
N GLN A 788 28.29 26.81 25.55
CA GLN A 788 28.78 27.86 26.43
C GLN A 788 30.13 28.42 25.92
N GLN A 789 30.55 29.58 26.43
CA GLN A 789 31.88 30.12 26.14
C GLN A 789 32.96 29.19 26.69
N GLY A 790 34.00 28.91 25.88
CA GLY A 790 35.12 28.04 26.26
C GLY A 790 34.80 26.56 26.04
N THR A 791 35.17 25.72 26.99
CA THR A 791 35.05 24.27 26.87
C THR A 791 33.60 23.80 26.87
N ASN A 792 33.27 22.96 25.90
CA ASN A 792 32.01 22.26 25.74
C ASN A 792 32.25 20.76 25.61
N VAL A 793 31.35 19.95 26.18
CA VAL A 793 31.41 18.48 26.10
C VAL A 793 30.25 17.96 25.26
N LEU A 794 30.58 17.22 24.20
CA LEU A 794 29.64 16.47 23.37
C LEU A 794 29.60 15.03 23.84
N ARG A 795 28.40 14.49 24.00
CA ARG A 795 28.18 13.04 24.10
C ARG A 795 27.22 12.61 22.99
N VAL A 796 27.60 11.61 22.21
CA VAL A 796 26.79 11.08 21.09
C VAL A 796 26.57 9.60 21.33
N SER A 797 25.32 9.15 21.43
CA SER A 797 25.00 7.72 21.44
C SER A 797 24.43 7.33 20.09
N VAL A 798 25.06 6.35 19.43
CA VAL A 798 24.58 5.79 18.16
C VAL A 798 24.03 4.39 18.40
N THR A 799 22.90 4.05 17.81
CA THR A 799 22.31 2.70 17.79
C THR A 799 22.12 2.25 16.34
N ASN A 800 22.65 1.09 15.98
CA ASN A 800 22.60 0.58 14.60
C ASN A 800 21.46 -0.43 14.38
N SER A 801 21.29 -0.83 13.12
CA SER A 801 20.28 -1.79 12.69
C SER A 801 20.35 -3.12 13.45
N LEU A 802 19.18 -3.70 13.74
CA LEU A 802 19.04 -5.05 14.30
C LEU A 802 19.37 -6.16 13.30
N ALA A 803 19.41 -5.85 12.00
CA ALA A 803 19.74 -6.81 10.94
C ALA A 803 21.14 -7.42 11.11
N ASN A 804 22.12 -6.66 11.61
CA ASN A 804 23.47 -7.20 11.83
C ASN A 804 23.45 -8.40 12.79
N ARG A 805 22.65 -8.31 13.85
CA ARG A 805 22.47 -9.40 14.82
C ARG A 805 21.51 -10.48 14.31
N TYR A 806 20.31 -10.11 13.88
CA TYR A 806 19.23 -11.06 13.63
C TYR A 806 19.31 -11.71 12.24
N ASP A 807 19.74 -10.98 11.23
CA ASP A 807 19.88 -11.49 9.87
C ASP A 807 21.34 -11.91 9.57
N GLY A 808 22.26 -11.75 10.54
CA GLY A 808 23.68 -12.08 10.39
C GLY A 808 24.45 -11.17 9.43
N GLN A 809 23.93 -9.96 9.21
CA GLN A 809 24.45 -8.96 8.27
C GLN A 809 25.64 -8.18 8.84
N SER A 810 26.24 -7.33 8.01
CA SER A 810 27.35 -6.44 8.39
C SER A 810 27.17 -5.06 7.74
N PHE A 811 25.99 -4.47 7.92
CA PHE A 811 25.71 -3.11 7.45
C PHE A 811 26.56 -2.07 8.18
N PRO A 812 26.96 -0.98 7.51
CA PRO A 812 27.67 0.15 8.14
C PRO A 812 27.01 0.56 9.46
N SER A 813 27.81 0.88 10.47
CA SER A 813 27.33 1.08 11.84
C SER A 813 28.18 2.10 12.59
N GLY A 814 27.54 2.98 13.36
CA GLY A 814 28.23 3.92 14.25
C GLY A 814 28.33 5.35 13.75
N LEU A 815 29.08 6.15 14.50
CA LEU A 815 29.46 7.52 14.14
C LEU A 815 30.70 7.44 13.23
N ILE A 816 30.50 7.68 11.94
CA ILE A 816 31.56 7.61 10.92
C ILE A 816 32.08 9.01 10.59
N GLY A 817 31.20 10.02 10.65
CA GLY A 817 31.59 11.40 10.39
C GLY A 817 31.63 11.76 8.90
N PRO A 818 32.35 12.83 8.52
CA PRO A 818 33.07 13.75 9.40
C PRO A 818 32.12 14.55 10.31
N VAL A 819 32.57 14.88 11.52
CA VAL A 819 31.80 15.69 12.46
C VAL A 819 32.22 17.14 12.35
N ARG A 820 31.27 18.06 12.14
CA ARG A 820 31.53 19.46 11.85
C ARG A 820 30.69 20.39 12.72
N LEU A 821 31.34 21.42 13.26
CA LEU A 821 30.66 22.54 13.90
C LEU A 821 30.42 23.64 12.87
N LEU A 822 29.16 24.04 12.72
CA LEU A 822 28.69 25.08 11.80
C LEU A 822 28.11 26.26 12.59
N GLY A 823 28.18 27.47 12.03
CA GLY A 823 27.51 28.66 12.57
C GLY A 823 27.29 29.76 11.54
#